data_AF-A0A1G7U312-F1
#
_entry.id   AF-A0A1G7U312-F1
#
_cell.length_a   1.000
_cell.length_b   1.000
_cell.length_c   1.000
_cell.angle_alpha   90.00
_cell.angle_beta   90.00
_cell.angle_gamma   90.00
#
_symmetry.space_group_name_H-M   'P 1'
#
loop_
_entity.id
_entity.type
_entity.pdbx_description
1 polymer ?
#
loop_
_entity_poly.entity_id
_entity_poly.type
_entity_poly.pdbx_seq_one_letter_code
_entity_poly.pdbx_strand_id
1 'polypeptide(L)'
;MEFTGERYIPDSVHDSELELEHLQRYYSITNLVKDKIVVDAASGEGYGSDILAHWATTVYGIDISDEAVMQAKQKYTQENLHFIKASIESIPLEDNSVDVVVSFETIEHIDEATQRVFLKELKRVLKKTGVLIISTPNKEVYSDMSNHTNKFHIKEFYKQEFFDFLSMHFKYIKFYYQRFQTASFIDNGADNVEVISFDKENEPNCKYIVAVCSDNKQSADSEICSVIKDVTNQYENQIKRILQLQDEVEERNKHIKNLDEFIDNRNQIIKEQNNRIEELSLWGLSQDEEIKRMYCTIKELNQQVVDLREKVEVLTNQISALEQLAVSKDEEFTEKDMQVESLNVQIESLQKQERILNNIYQSDGWKWLIRYYKLRDGLIPKNSKRLLLTKMIFKFAKDPKSFIRHLSLENITKLIKYLKTDDATLLGDRVDHYIGRFEKNAKRELEIFELETFETLVFEEVTDPLVSIIIPVFNQWQYTYSCLKAILENTSQIKYEIIIADDLSSDNTKEISSYVENFLHIRNEQNLGFLLNCNHASQYAKGQYILFLNNDTNVQNNWLKPLVELIQTDDKIGMVGSKLVYADGKLQEAGGIIWKDASGWNYGHLDDPERPEYNYVKEVDYISGASIMIRTQLWKEIGGFDETFAPAYYEDSDLAFEVRKRGYKVLYQPKSVVVHFEGISNGTDTSNGQKAYQLINQKKFYEKWKDILEREHFSNGKNVFLARDRNRAKKSLLFIDHYVPTYDKDAGSRTIFQYLKLVVDMGYNVKFIGDNFYKSEPYATELEQMGIEVLYGPHYANHWKDWVKENGPWFETVFMNRPHISKKYIDYIKENTNSKVIYNVCDLHFLRERRQYEITNDIRFLESSKKWQKVEYEIMKKADVVFTLSNQERDIINKHFNQTKAIICPIFIYDSFEEVLIKPKEKRDLIFVGGFRHAPNVDGVKWFLKDIFPVIQLKIPEIKFHIVGSNIPNEIKNMAHDGIVLHGFVSDRELERLYKESRVCVIPLRFGAGVKGKTIEAMYHQVAIVSTLIGLEGLDGIENCIRSKDSAEEFAEEVIKLYQDEDQIIQQAKSNINFVHQRFSKQSAIELFEIIFEKQGINQ
;
A
#
# COMPACT_ATOMS: atom_id res chain seq x y z
N MET A 1 31.46 -14.75 36.32
CA MET A 1 30.67 -13.51 36.22
C MET A 1 30.17 -13.37 34.79
N GLU A 2 28.95 -12.86 34.57
CA GLU A 2 28.38 -12.61 33.23
C GLU A 2 28.71 -11.19 32.78
N PHE A 3 29.03 -10.99 31.49
CA PHE A 3 29.32 -9.67 30.95
C PHE A 3 28.04 -8.85 30.74
N THR A 4 27.82 -7.85 31.59
CA THR A 4 26.63 -6.97 31.56
C THR A 4 26.84 -5.68 30.74
N GLY A 5 28.08 -5.40 30.35
CA GLY A 5 28.54 -4.14 29.75
C GLY A 5 28.91 -3.05 30.78
N GLU A 6 28.79 -3.31 32.09
CA GLU A 6 29.17 -2.36 33.17
C GLU A 6 30.67 -2.42 33.47
N ARG A 7 31.27 -3.61 33.40
CA ARG A 7 32.70 -3.86 33.70
C ARG A 7 33.30 -4.70 32.58
N TYR A 8 34.57 -4.45 32.27
CA TYR A 8 35.33 -5.30 31.36
C TYR A 8 35.69 -6.63 32.03
N ILE A 9 35.48 -7.73 31.30
CA ILE A 9 35.77 -9.11 31.73
C ILE A 9 36.60 -9.78 30.61
N PRO A 10 37.92 -9.92 30.78
CA PRO A 10 38.78 -10.72 29.92
C PRO A 10 38.16 -12.07 29.50
N ASP A 11 38.40 -12.48 28.25
CA ASP A 11 37.92 -13.74 27.63
C ASP A 11 36.39 -13.89 27.42
N SER A 12 35.57 -12.93 27.85
CA SER A 12 34.11 -13.00 27.73
C SER A 12 33.51 -12.17 26.58
N VAL A 13 34.29 -11.23 26.02
CA VAL A 13 33.85 -10.29 24.98
C VAL A 13 34.60 -10.60 23.68
N HIS A 14 33.89 -10.82 22.57
CA HIS A 14 34.51 -10.95 21.23
C HIS A 14 34.91 -9.58 20.62
N ASP A 15 35.21 -8.59 21.46
CA ASP A 15 35.59 -7.23 21.07
C ASP A 15 37.07 -7.00 21.39
N SER A 16 37.91 -7.26 20.37
CA SER A 16 39.36 -7.13 20.46
C SER A 16 39.83 -5.69 20.60
N GLU A 17 39.03 -4.69 20.22
CA GLU A 17 39.39 -3.27 20.39
C GLU A 17 39.31 -2.89 21.87
N LEU A 18 38.18 -3.20 22.52
CA LEU A 18 37.95 -2.92 23.93
C LEU A 18 39.02 -3.59 24.81
N GLU A 19 39.34 -4.86 24.54
CA GLU A 19 40.39 -5.58 25.25
C GLU A 19 41.76 -4.87 25.17
N LEU A 20 42.18 -4.46 23.97
CA LEU A 20 43.45 -3.77 23.77
C LEU A 20 43.50 -2.42 24.49
N GLU A 21 42.40 -1.67 24.49
CA GLU A 21 42.30 -0.37 25.17
C GLU A 21 42.48 -0.51 26.70
N HIS A 22 41.85 -1.52 27.30
CA HIS A 22 41.98 -1.80 28.73
C HIS A 22 43.39 -2.28 29.09
N LEU A 23 43.95 -3.24 28.33
CA LEU A 23 45.28 -3.78 28.62
C LEU A 23 46.38 -2.73 28.44
N GLN A 24 46.32 -1.93 27.37
CA GLN A 24 47.35 -0.92 27.09
C GLN A 24 47.51 0.08 28.24
N ARG A 25 46.41 0.53 28.87
CA ARG A 25 46.47 1.48 30.00
C ARG A 25 47.28 0.92 31.16
N TYR A 26 47.01 -0.32 31.58
CA TYR A 26 47.77 -0.97 32.66
C TYR A 26 49.24 -1.23 32.28
N TYR A 27 49.52 -1.72 31.06
CA TYR A 27 50.91 -1.94 30.62
C TYR A 27 51.71 -0.63 30.48
N SER A 28 51.05 0.47 30.12
CA SER A 28 51.69 1.77 29.90
C SER A 28 52.28 2.38 31.18
N ILE A 29 51.80 1.96 32.36
CA ILE A 29 52.18 2.55 33.66
C ILE A 29 53.10 1.64 34.50
N THR A 30 53.50 0.49 33.96
CA THR A 30 54.32 -0.52 34.66
C THR A 30 55.62 0.05 35.25
N ASN A 31 56.26 0.99 34.56
CA ASN A 31 57.45 1.69 35.06
C ASN A 31 57.17 2.61 36.26
N LEU A 32 55.95 3.16 36.38
CA LEU A 32 55.58 4.08 37.47
C LEU A 32 55.20 3.35 38.75
N VAL A 33 54.70 2.12 38.61
CA VAL A 33 54.34 1.25 39.73
C VAL A 33 55.50 0.41 40.24
N LYS A 34 56.62 0.39 39.51
CA LYS A 34 57.77 -0.47 39.82
C LYS A 34 58.33 -0.20 41.23
N ASP A 35 58.43 -1.26 42.02
CA ASP A 35 58.92 -1.24 43.42
C ASP A 35 58.09 -0.33 44.36
N LYS A 36 56.81 -0.06 44.04
CA LYS A 36 55.90 0.81 44.80
C LYS A 36 54.77 0.05 45.51
N ILE A 37 54.15 0.69 46.50
CA ILE A 37 52.86 0.27 47.05
C ILE A 37 51.75 0.91 46.23
N VAL A 38 50.89 0.07 45.62
CA VAL A 38 49.89 0.49 44.64
C VAL A 38 48.49 0.15 45.12
N VAL A 39 47.54 1.05 44.86
CA VAL A 39 46.10 0.75 44.95
C VAL A 39 45.50 0.81 43.55
N ASP A 40 44.75 -0.22 43.17
CA ASP A 40 43.90 -0.23 41.98
C ASP A 40 42.44 -0.10 42.45
N ALA A 41 41.90 1.12 42.35
CA ALA A 41 40.57 1.46 42.87
C ALA A 41 39.49 1.22 41.81
N ALA A 42 38.47 0.46 42.19
CA ALA A 42 37.49 -0.18 41.30
C ALA A 42 38.15 -1.18 40.34
N SER A 43 38.91 -2.13 40.91
CA SER A 43 39.72 -3.12 40.18
C SER A 43 38.92 -4.13 39.34
N GLY A 44 37.59 -4.17 39.46
CA GLY A 44 36.75 -5.13 38.73
C GLY A 44 37.10 -6.57 39.09
N GLU A 45 37.28 -7.43 38.07
CA GLU A 45 37.72 -8.82 38.28
C GLU A 45 39.20 -8.97 38.64
N GLY A 46 39.97 -7.87 38.66
CA GLY A 46 41.35 -7.85 39.16
C GLY A 46 42.46 -8.09 38.12
N TYR A 47 42.14 -8.22 36.82
CA TYR A 47 43.17 -8.43 35.78
C TYR A 47 44.22 -7.32 35.73
N GLY A 48 43.79 -6.06 35.91
CA GLY A 48 44.68 -4.91 35.94
C GLY A 48 45.60 -4.93 37.16
N SER A 49 45.04 -5.25 38.33
CA SER A 49 45.80 -5.41 39.57
C SER A 49 46.85 -6.52 39.46
N ASP A 50 46.51 -7.63 38.80
CA ASP A 50 47.44 -8.74 38.53
C ASP A 50 48.59 -8.32 37.60
N ILE A 51 48.29 -7.57 36.54
CA ILE A 51 49.32 -6.97 35.68
C ILE A 51 50.27 -6.13 36.56
N LEU A 52 49.75 -5.15 37.31
CA LEU A 52 50.60 -4.25 38.11
C LEU A 52 51.44 -4.98 39.18
N ALA A 53 50.95 -6.09 39.73
CA ALA A 53 51.65 -6.88 40.75
C ALA A 53 52.98 -7.47 40.26
N HIS A 54 53.16 -7.66 38.95
CA HIS A 54 54.43 -8.13 38.39
C HIS A 54 55.59 -7.14 38.58
N TRP A 55 55.29 -5.84 38.78
CA TRP A 55 56.30 -4.79 38.93
C TRP A 55 56.28 -4.11 40.30
N ALA A 56 55.14 -4.09 40.97
CA ALA A 56 54.95 -3.41 42.25
C ALA A 56 55.43 -4.23 43.45
N THR A 57 55.79 -3.55 44.55
CA THR A 57 56.12 -4.20 45.83
C THR A 57 54.88 -4.81 46.47
N THR A 58 53.74 -4.12 46.39
CA THR A 58 52.45 -4.61 46.90
C THR A 58 51.33 -3.92 46.13
N VAL A 59 50.30 -4.67 45.75
CA VAL A 59 49.10 -4.15 45.06
C VAL A 59 47.85 -4.47 45.87
N TYR A 60 47.05 -3.45 46.14
CA TYR A 60 45.72 -3.58 46.71
C TYR A 60 44.65 -3.33 45.65
N GLY A 61 43.99 -4.40 45.19
CA GLY A 61 42.83 -4.29 44.30
C GLY A 61 41.56 -4.07 45.11
N ILE A 62 40.87 -2.95 44.91
CA ILE A 62 39.69 -2.57 45.68
C ILE A 62 38.46 -2.55 44.78
N ASP A 63 37.43 -3.31 45.14
CA ASP A 63 36.14 -3.27 44.46
C ASP A 63 34.97 -3.39 45.46
N ILE A 64 33.83 -2.79 45.13
CA ILE A 64 32.62 -2.83 45.96
C ILE A 64 31.86 -4.17 45.82
N SER A 65 32.02 -4.85 44.68
CA SER A 65 31.34 -6.10 44.37
C SER A 65 31.99 -7.30 45.08
N ASP A 66 31.19 -7.97 45.90
CA ASP A 66 31.60 -9.21 46.59
C ASP A 66 31.97 -10.30 45.58
N GLU A 67 31.19 -10.43 44.51
CA GLU A 67 31.42 -11.42 43.46
C GLU A 67 32.75 -11.17 42.73
N ALA A 68 33.02 -9.92 42.36
CA ALA A 68 34.23 -9.55 41.63
C ALA A 68 35.49 -9.81 42.47
N VAL A 69 35.48 -9.39 43.75
CA VAL A 69 36.59 -9.64 44.69
C VAL A 69 36.80 -11.14 44.92
N MET A 70 35.74 -11.93 45.06
CA MET A 70 35.85 -13.37 45.23
C MET A 70 36.45 -14.06 44.00
N GLN A 71 36.03 -13.66 42.79
CA GLN A 71 36.58 -14.19 41.56
C GLN A 71 38.04 -13.77 41.34
N ALA A 72 38.37 -12.51 41.62
CA ALA A 72 39.73 -11.99 41.54
C ALA A 72 40.70 -12.81 42.41
N LYS A 73 40.31 -13.08 43.67
CA LYS A 73 41.09 -13.92 44.60
C LYS A 73 41.26 -15.37 44.13
N GLN A 74 40.30 -15.90 43.37
CA GLN A 74 40.39 -17.25 42.82
C GLN A 74 41.26 -17.31 41.57
N LYS A 75 41.20 -16.28 40.72
CA LYS A 75 41.87 -16.23 39.42
C LYS A 75 43.33 -15.79 39.52
N TYR A 76 43.63 -14.83 40.38
CA TYR A 76 44.94 -14.18 40.48
C TYR A 76 45.56 -14.42 41.87
N THR A 77 46.71 -15.10 41.91
CA THR A 77 47.27 -15.67 43.15
C THR A 77 48.69 -15.19 43.47
N GLN A 78 49.11 -14.04 42.95
CA GLN A 78 50.44 -13.47 43.26
C GLN A 78 50.54 -13.09 44.74
N GLU A 79 51.68 -13.38 45.38
CA GLU A 79 51.87 -13.22 46.84
C GLU A 79 51.76 -11.77 47.32
N ASN A 80 52.12 -10.82 46.47
CA ASN A 80 52.11 -9.37 46.74
C ASN A 80 50.78 -8.69 46.32
N LEU A 81 49.78 -9.46 45.89
CA LEU A 81 48.48 -8.96 45.43
C LEU A 81 47.38 -9.26 46.47
N HIS A 82 46.66 -8.22 46.86
CA HIS A 82 45.63 -8.31 47.89
C HIS A 82 44.32 -7.67 47.41
N PHE A 83 43.27 -8.47 47.25
CA PHE A 83 41.94 -7.95 46.93
C PHE A 83 41.11 -7.66 48.18
N ILE A 84 40.60 -6.44 48.28
CA ILE A 84 39.82 -5.96 49.42
C ILE A 84 38.46 -5.48 48.94
N LYS A 85 37.39 -6.00 49.57
CA LYS A 85 36.05 -5.46 49.35
C LYS A 85 35.87 -4.16 50.14
N ALA A 86 35.77 -3.04 49.45
CA ALA A 86 35.49 -1.74 50.05
C ALA A 86 34.85 -0.78 49.04
N SER A 87 34.17 0.25 49.53
CA SER A 87 33.75 1.37 48.68
C SER A 87 34.97 2.22 48.34
N ILE A 88 35.02 2.74 47.12
CA ILE A 88 36.00 3.75 46.70
C ILE A 88 35.90 5.05 47.52
N GLU A 89 34.77 5.29 48.19
CA GLU A 89 34.58 6.42 49.11
C GLU A 89 35.32 6.23 50.45
N SER A 90 35.70 4.99 50.78
CA SER A 90 36.38 4.65 52.03
C SER A 90 37.33 3.47 51.82
N ILE A 91 38.56 3.79 51.40
CA ILE A 91 39.64 2.84 51.15
C ILE A 91 40.25 2.44 52.51
N PRO A 92 40.28 1.13 52.85
CA PRO A 92 40.68 0.66 54.19
C PRO A 92 42.21 0.59 54.35
N LEU A 93 42.90 1.68 54.03
CA LEU A 93 44.33 1.87 54.19
C LEU A 93 44.61 3.16 54.98
N GLU A 94 45.75 3.20 55.67
CA GLU A 94 46.18 4.34 56.47
C GLU A 94 46.42 5.59 55.60
N ASP A 95 46.26 6.77 56.19
CA ASP A 95 46.58 8.04 55.54
C ASP A 95 48.05 8.06 55.09
N ASN A 96 48.32 8.59 53.89
CA ASN A 96 49.68 8.71 53.33
C ASN A 96 50.47 7.38 53.28
N SER A 97 49.81 6.24 53.07
CA SER A 97 50.46 4.92 53.04
C SER A 97 50.80 4.42 51.62
N VAL A 98 50.18 4.99 50.59
CA VAL A 98 50.25 4.49 49.20
C VAL A 98 51.14 5.37 48.33
N ASP A 99 51.97 4.75 47.48
CA ASP A 99 52.85 5.45 46.55
C ASP A 99 52.13 5.82 45.25
N VAL A 100 51.32 4.90 44.71
CA VAL A 100 50.57 5.10 43.45
C VAL A 100 49.14 4.63 43.61
N VAL A 101 48.16 5.44 43.20
CA VAL A 101 46.78 4.99 43.04
C VAL A 101 46.41 5.02 41.57
N VAL A 102 45.82 3.93 41.08
CA VAL A 102 45.32 3.75 39.72
C VAL A 102 43.79 3.62 39.79
N SER A 103 43.08 4.29 38.89
CA SER A 103 41.62 4.11 38.72
C SER A 103 41.25 4.42 37.29
N PHE A 104 40.89 3.40 36.53
CA PHE A 104 40.59 3.54 35.11
C PHE A 104 39.09 3.36 34.86
N GLU A 105 38.49 4.28 34.12
CA GLU A 105 37.07 4.26 33.72
C GLU A 105 36.11 3.96 34.87
N THR A 106 36.31 4.65 36.00
CA THR A 106 35.50 4.48 37.21
C THR A 106 34.61 5.69 37.48
N ILE A 107 35.15 6.89 37.26
CA ILE A 107 34.51 8.14 37.72
C ILE A 107 33.23 8.47 36.97
N GLU A 108 33.09 7.99 35.74
CA GLU A 108 31.93 8.18 34.88
C GLU A 108 30.72 7.37 35.32
N HIS A 109 30.93 6.29 36.08
CA HIS A 109 29.89 5.39 36.58
C HIS A 109 29.26 5.85 37.90
N ILE A 110 29.74 6.95 38.49
CA ILE A 110 29.28 7.46 39.79
C ILE A 110 28.75 8.89 39.67
N ASP A 111 27.84 9.27 40.57
CA ASP A 111 27.30 10.63 40.61
C ASP A 111 28.33 11.66 41.10
N GLU A 112 28.05 12.94 40.87
CA GLU A 112 28.98 14.04 41.19
C GLU A 112 29.31 14.17 42.68
N ALA A 113 28.40 13.82 43.60
CA ALA A 113 28.69 13.86 45.03
C ALA A 113 29.71 12.77 45.39
N THR A 114 29.50 11.57 44.86
CA THR A 114 30.41 10.43 45.02
C THR A 114 31.78 10.70 44.39
N GLN A 115 31.83 11.34 43.20
CA GLN A 115 33.10 11.74 42.55
C GLN A 115 33.98 12.61 43.47
N ARG A 116 33.39 13.58 44.17
CA ARG A 116 34.12 14.48 45.08
C ARG A 116 34.63 13.76 46.32
N VAL A 117 33.84 12.86 46.89
CA VAL A 117 34.25 12.03 48.02
C VAL A 117 35.40 11.10 47.60
N PHE A 118 35.27 10.47 46.45
CA PHE A 118 36.29 9.57 45.91
C PHE A 118 37.62 10.30 45.70
N LEU A 119 37.64 11.46 45.02
CA LEU A 119 38.89 12.19 44.78
C LEU A 119 39.58 12.63 46.08
N LYS A 120 38.79 13.02 47.10
CA LYS A 120 39.31 13.33 48.44
C LYS A 120 39.90 12.09 49.11
N GLU A 121 39.26 10.94 48.95
CA GLU A 121 39.72 9.68 49.52
C GLU A 121 41.02 9.18 48.87
N LEU A 122 41.11 9.27 47.54
CA LEU A 122 42.36 9.01 46.80
C LEU A 122 43.50 9.88 47.33
N LYS A 123 43.21 11.16 47.59
CA LYS A 123 44.20 12.09 48.14
C LYS A 123 44.62 11.74 49.56
N ARG A 124 43.72 11.20 50.39
CA ARG A 124 44.00 10.82 51.78
C ARG A 124 45.02 9.67 51.85
N VAL A 125 44.84 8.63 51.04
CA VAL A 125 45.70 7.44 51.07
C VAL A 125 47.07 7.66 50.40
N LEU A 126 47.14 8.58 49.44
CA LEU A 126 48.39 8.91 48.74
C LEU A 126 49.39 9.60 49.66
N LYS A 127 50.66 9.17 49.60
CA LYS A 127 51.80 9.90 50.17
C LYS A 127 51.89 11.30 49.56
N LYS A 128 52.54 12.24 50.26
CA LYS A 128 52.80 13.61 49.74
C LYS A 128 53.54 13.64 48.40
N THR A 129 54.37 12.63 48.12
CA THR A 129 55.08 12.45 46.84
C THR A 129 54.43 11.42 45.93
N GLY A 130 53.26 10.92 46.31
CA GLY A 130 52.53 9.89 45.59
C GLY A 130 51.90 10.40 44.29
N VAL A 131 51.48 9.46 43.46
CA VAL A 131 50.94 9.72 42.12
C VAL A 131 49.55 9.09 42.00
N LEU A 132 48.58 9.88 41.53
CA LEU A 132 47.30 9.38 41.06
C LEU A 132 47.37 9.23 39.53
N ILE A 133 46.95 8.07 39.03
CA ILE A 133 46.75 7.80 37.60
C ILE A 133 45.27 7.48 37.41
N ILE A 134 44.57 8.31 36.65
CA ILE A 134 43.11 8.20 36.52
C ILE A 134 42.64 8.46 35.10
N SER A 135 41.66 7.70 34.59
CA SER A 135 41.13 7.88 33.24
C SER A 135 39.62 8.10 33.18
N THR A 136 39.16 8.69 32.08
CA THR A 136 37.75 8.90 31.75
C THR A 136 37.57 8.95 30.23
N PRO A 137 36.42 8.54 29.68
CA PRO A 137 36.06 8.80 28.28
C PRO A 137 36.05 10.30 28.02
N ASN A 138 36.58 10.72 26.88
CA ASN A 138 36.48 12.11 26.43
C ASN A 138 35.08 12.31 25.86
N LYS A 139 34.15 12.91 26.62
CA LYS A 139 32.74 13.05 26.22
C LYS A 139 32.54 13.61 24.80
N GLU A 140 33.34 14.60 24.42
CA GLU A 140 33.28 15.23 23.09
C GLU A 140 33.50 14.20 21.97
N VAL A 141 34.49 13.32 22.12
CA VAL A 141 34.84 12.31 21.10
C VAL A 141 34.03 11.03 21.29
N TYR A 142 33.92 10.56 22.53
CA TYR A 142 33.31 9.28 22.90
C TYR A 142 31.80 9.27 22.73
N SER A 143 31.10 10.36 23.07
CA SER A 143 29.63 10.43 23.05
C SER A 143 29.11 11.40 22.00
N ASP A 144 29.58 12.65 21.98
CA ASP A 144 28.98 13.69 21.13
C ASP A 144 29.28 13.47 19.64
N MET A 145 30.55 13.22 19.29
CA MET A 145 30.95 12.99 17.89
C MET A 145 30.52 11.62 17.36
N SER A 146 30.56 10.58 18.19
CA SER A 146 30.20 9.21 17.80
C SER A 146 28.67 8.98 17.84
N ASN A 147 27.92 9.85 18.53
CA ASN A 147 26.51 9.67 18.89
C ASN A 147 26.26 8.35 19.66
N HIS A 148 27.26 7.90 20.43
CA HIS A 148 27.19 6.73 21.28
C HIS A 148 26.68 7.10 22.68
N THR A 149 25.93 6.19 23.32
CA THR A 149 25.42 6.38 24.69
C THR A 149 25.64 5.10 25.48
N ASN A 150 26.47 5.15 26.53
CA ASN A 150 26.64 4.05 27.47
C ASN A 150 25.66 4.21 28.65
N LYS A 151 24.75 3.24 28.82
CA LYS A 151 23.71 3.25 29.86
C LYS A 151 24.24 3.24 31.30
N PHE A 152 25.50 2.87 31.50
CA PHE A 152 26.14 2.82 32.81
C PHE A 152 26.94 4.09 33.15
N HIS A 153 27.17 4.98 32.19
CA HIS A 153 27.82 6.25 32.45
C HIS A 153 26.79 7.24 33.02
N ILE A 154 26.93 7.58 34.30
CA ILE A 154 26.12 8.58 34.97
C ILE A 154 26.58 10.00 34.59
N LYS A 155 27.91 10.22 34.52
CA LYS A 155 28.51 11.52 34.17
C LYS A 155 29.89 11.38 33.53
N GLU A 156 29.95 11.58 32.22
CA GLU A 156 31.20 11.72 31.47
C GLU A 156 31.74 13.15 31.55
N PHE A 157 33.06 13.32 31.38
CA PHE A 157 33.72 14.62 31.47
C PHE A 157 34.15 15.13 30.09
N TYR A 158 33.96 16.44 29.86
CA TYR A 158 34.79 17.14 28.89
C TYR A 158 36.20 17.34 29.46
N LYS A 159 37.22 17.45 28.59
CA LYS A 159 38.63 17.61 28.99
C LYS A 159 38.84 18.71 30.04
N GLN A 160 38.24 19.89 29.85
CA GLN A 160 38.38 21.00 30.78
C GLN A 160 37.69 20.71 32.13
N GLU A 161 36.51 20.10 32.12
CA GLU A 161 35.80 19.73 33.36
C GLU A 161 36.61 18.71 34.17
N PHE A 162 37.28 17.77 33.49
CA PHE A 162 38.14 16.79 34.13
C PHE A 162 39.37 17.46 34.76
N PHE A 163 39.98 18.42 34.07
CA PHE A 163 41.08 19.22 34.63
C PHE A 163 40.65 19.98 35.88
N ASP A 164 39.52 20.69 35.80
CA ASP A 164 39.00 21.49 36.89
C ASP A 164 38.69 20.61 38.10
N PHE A 165 38.09 19.44 37.88
CA PHE A 165 37.81 18.43 38.90
C PHE A 165 39.09 17.97 39.62
N LEU A 166 40.13 17.57 38.88
CA LEU A 166 41.39 17.10 39.45
C LEU A 166 42.17 18.22 40.15
N SER A 167 42.09 19.45 39.64
CA SER A 167 42.82 20.62 40.16
C SER A 167 42.37 21.04 41.56
N MET A 168 41.20 20.56 42.01
CA MET A 168 40.70 20.78 43.37
C MET A 168 41.63 20.18 44.45
N HIS A 169 42.37 19.11 44.12
CA HIS A 169 43.21 18.38 45.08
C HIS A 169 44.65 18.16 44.65
N PHE A 170 45.01 18.40 43.38
CA PHE A 170 46.35 18.17 42.86
C PHE A 170 46.92 19.41 42.19
N LYS A 171 48.17 19.75 42.54
CA LYS A 171 48.86 20.94 42.00
C LYS A 171 49.36 20.75 40.57
N TYR A 172 49.80 19.54 40.21
CA TYR A 172 50.34 19.23 38.90
C TYR A 172 49.54 18.08 38.28
N ILE A 173 49.02 18.32 37.08
CA ILE A 173 48.20 17.38 36.31
C ILE A 173 48.77 17.35 34.89
N LYS A 174 49.05 16.14 34.40
CA LYS A 174 49.52 15.90 33.03
C LYS A 174 48.57 14.95 32.33
N PHE A 175 48.03 15.37 31.19
CA PHE A 175 47.14 14.54 30.38
C PHE A 175 47.92 13.76 29.32
N TYR A 176 47.52 12.51 29.19
CA TYR A 176 47.87 11.55 28.16
C TYR A 176 46.59 11.12 27.45
N TYR A 177 46.72 10.66 26.22
CA TYR A 177 45.56 10.35 25.39
C TYR A 177 45.72 8.98 24.75
N GLN A 178 44.67 8.16 24.84
CA GLN A 178 44.62 6.86 24.20
C GLN A 178 43.88 6.99 22.86
N ARG A 179 44.51 6.49 21.79
CA ARG A 179 44.01 6.53 20.41
C ARG A 179 44.36 5.26 19.66
N PHE A 180 43.48 4.85 18.76
CA PHE A 180 43.76 3.81 17.78
C PHE A 180 44.27 4.45 16.48
N GLN A 181 45.43 3.98 16.00
CA GLN A 181 46.00 4.40 14.72
C GLN A 181 46.63 3.21 14.00
N THR A 182 46.59 3.20 12.67
CA THR A 182 47.33 2.24 11.85
C THR A 182 48.79 2.67 11.74
N ALA A 183 49.70 1.77 12.08
CA ALA A 183 51.14 2.00 11.96
C ALA A 183 51.80 0.88 11.15
N SER A 184 52.79 1.26 10.34
CA SER A 184 53.64 0.32 9.59
C SER A 184 55.01 0.27 10.28
N PHE A 185 55.50 -0.93 10.57
CA PHE A 185 56.75 -1.13 11.30
C PHE A 185 57.74 -1.93 10.44
N ILE A 186 59.01 -1.57 10.54
CA ILE A 186 60.12 -2.37 10.02
C ILE A 186 60.93 -2.78 11.25
N ASP A 187 60.94 -4.08 11.55
CA ASP A 187 61.61 -4.64 12.72
C ASP A 187 62.42 -5.88 12.31
N ASN A 188 63.52 -6.13 13.01
CA ASN A 188 64.37 -7.31 12.89
C ASN A 188 64.08 -8.37 13.99
N GLY A 189 63.05 -8.16 14.81
CA GLY A 189 62.65 -9.01 15.92
C GLY A 189 63.20 -8.56 17.28
N ALA A 190 63.49 -7.27 17.46
CA ALA A 190 63.95 -6.70 18.73
C ALA A 190 62.85 -5.81 19.36
N ASP A 191 62.63 -5.93 20.66
CA ASP A 191 61.50 -5.32 21.40
C ASP A 191 61.51 -3.78 21.54
N ASN A 192 62.34 -3.06 20.76
CA ASN A 192 62.47 -1.60 20.84
C ASN A 192 62.10 -0.94 19.51
N VAL A 193 60.86 -0.48 19.40
CA VAL A 193 60.36 0.31 18.27
C VAL A 193 60.43 1.80 18.61
N GLU A 194 61.19 2.58 17.84
CA GLU A 194 61.20 4.04 17.95
C GLU A 194 60.06 4.65 17.10
N VAL A 195 59.17 5.42 17.72
CA VAL A 195 58.04 6.07 17.05
C VAL A 195 58.43 7.50 16.66
N ILE A 196 58.55 7.76 15.36
CA ILE A 196 58.85 9.09 14.81
C ILE A 196 57.55 9.72 14.29
N SER A 197 57.13 10.86 14.87
CA SER A 197 55.97 11.63 14.42
C SER A 197 56.39 12.79 13.52
N PHE A 198 55.78 12.92 12.34
CA PHE A 198 56.07 14.00 11.38
C PHE A 198 55.10 15.19 11.49
N ASP A 199 53.97 15.04 12.16
CA ASP A 199 52.96 16.09 12.30
C ASP A 199 53.05 16.85 13.63
N LYS A 200 52.94 18.18 13.53
CA LYS A 200 52.69 19.10 14.66
C LYS A 200 51.20 19.47 14.70
N GLU A 201 50.32 18.49 14.81
CA GLU A 201 48.91 18.81 15.05
C GLU A 201 48.68 19.17 16.53
N ASN A 202 47.92 20.26 16.71
CA ASN A 202 47.47 20.78 17.99
C ASN A 202 46.25 19.98 18.46
N GLU A 203 46.40 19.30 19.60
CA GLU A 203 45.39 18.52 20.34
C GLU A 203 44.79 17.31 19.59
N PRO A 204 45.11 16.07 19.99
CA PRO A 204 44.61 14.88 19.31
C PRO A 204 43.15 14.56 19.70
N ASN A 205 42.29 14.30 18.70
CA ASN A 205 40.95 13.73 18.88
C ASN A 205 41.06 12.29 19.40
N CYS A 206 40.99 12.14 20.73
CA CYS A 206 41.21 10.87 21.41
C CYS A 206 39.97 10.44 22.19
N LYS A 207 39.72 9.12 22.17
CA LYS A 207 38.55 8.47 22.78
C LYS A 207 38.61 8.51 24.31
N TYR A 208 39.81 8.33 24.89
CA TYR A 208 40.04 8.37 26.33
C TYR A 208 41.15 9.34 26.74
N ILE A 209 40.95 9.97 27.90
CA ILE A 209 41.94 10.84 28.56
C ILE A 209 42.44 10.11 29.80
N VAL A 210 43.77 10.06 29.96
CA VAL A 210 44.45 9.53 31.14
C VAL A 210 45.21 10.69 31.81
N ALA A 211 45.02 10.89 33.10
CA ALA A 211 45.65 11.94 33.87
C ALA A 211 46.64 11.36 34.89
N VAL A 212 47.84 11.95 34.93
CA VAL A 212 48.83 11.71 36.00
C VAL A 212 48.86 12.95 36.88
N CYS A 213 48.53 12.77 38.16
CA CYS A 213 48.32 13.86 39.12
C CYS A 213 49.24 13.69 40.34
N SER A 214 49.90 14.76 40.77
CA SER A 214 50.70 14.78 42.01
C SER A 214 50.86 16.20 42.55
N ASP A 215 51.21 16.32 43.83
CA ASP A 215 51.69 17.59 44.41
C ASP A 215 53.18 17.82 44.16
N ASN A 216 53.90 16.77 43.75
CA ASN A 216 55.29 16.84 43.35
C ASN A 216 55.38 16.93 41.82
N LYS A 217 55.99 18.00 41.32
CA LYS A 217 56.14 18.24 39.88
C LYS A 217 56.90 17.10 39.17
N GLN A 218 57.98 16.61 39.77
CA GLN A 218 58.79 15.53 39.18
C GLN A 218 58.00 14.24 39.06
N SER A 219 57.15 13.94 40.05
CA SER A 219 56.28 12.77 40.03
C SER A 219 55.15 12.89 38.98
N ALA A 220 54.59 14.08 38.79
CA ALA A 220 53.56 14.34 37.77
C ALA A 220 54.11 14.40 36.32
N ASP A 221 55.40 14.72 36.14
CA ASP A 221 56.01 14.82 34.80
C ASP A 221 56.39 13.48 34.17
N SER A 222 56.24 12.39 34.91
CA SER A 222 56.42 10.99 34.50
C SER A 222 55.88 10.69 33.10
N GLU A 223 56.74 10.21 32.18
CA GLU A 223 56.35 9.86 30.80
C GLU A 223 55.61 8.52 30.74
N ILE A 224 54.43 8.52 30.12
CA ILE A 224 53.65 7.32 29.79
C ILE A 224 53.54 7.25 28.27
N CYS A 225 54.17 6.23 27.67
CA CYS A 225 54.06 5.95 26.24
C CYS A 225 54.11 4.45 26.01
N SER A 226 53.16 3.90 25.27
CA SER A 226 53.15 2.49 24.89
C SER A 226 52.43 2.29 23.56
N VAL A 227 52.87 1.28 22.80
CA VAL A 227 52.22 0.83 21.57
C VAL A 227 51.92 -0.65 21.75
N ILE A 228 50.66 -1.06 21.56
CA ILE A 228 50.24 -2.46 21.57
C ILE A 228 49.85 -2.88 20.16
N LYS A 229 50.25 -4.09 19.75
CA LYS A 229 49.98 -4.62 18.41
C LYS A 229 48.67 -5.41 18.41
N ASP A 230 47.74 -5.07 17.53
CA ASP A 230 46.58 -5.93 17.21
C ASP A 230 47.03 -7.12 16.35
N VAL A 231 46.78 -8.34 16.83
CA VAL A 231 47.18 -9.59 16.19
C VAL A 231 46.02 -10.25 15.42
N THR A 232 44.83 -9.65 15.39
CA THR A 232 43.58 -10.28 14.94
C THR A 232 43.16 -9.95 13.48
N ASN A 233 43.94 -9.16 12.73
CA ASN A 233 43.71 -8.79 11.32
C ASN A 233 42.35 -8.12 11.00
N GLN A 234 41.66 -7.51 11.98
CA GLN A 234 40.34 -6.89 11.75
C GLN A 234 40.42 -5.62 10.88
N TYR A 235 41.49 -4.83 11.01
CA TYR A 235 41.63 -3.57 10.26
C TYR A 235 41.79 -3.78 8.75
N GLU A 236 42.46 -4.87 8.32
CA GLU A 236 42.54 -5.24 6.89
C GLU A 236 41.16 -5.57 6.30
N ASN A 237 40.27 -6.16 7.09
CA ASN A 237 38.90 -6.47 6.66
C ASN A 237 38.05 -5.20 6.51
N GLN A 238 38.24 -4.21 7.38
CA GLN A 238 37.58 -2.91 7.26
C GLN A 238 38.10 -2.11 6.06
N ILE A 239 39.41 -2.12 5.79
CA ILE A 239 40.00 -1.48 4.60
C ILE A 239 39.44 -2.10 3.31
N LYS A 240 39.35 -3.44 3.22
CA LYS A 240 38.69 -4.11 2.08
C LYS A 240 37.24 -3.67 1.89
N ARG A 241 36.52 -3.45 2.98
CA ARG A 241 35.13 -2.98 2.94
C ARG A 241 35.02 -1.53 2.46
N ILE A 242 35.93 -0.66 2.89
CA ILE A 242 35.99 0.74 2.47
C ILE A 242 36.31 0.86 0.97
N LEU A 243 37.27 0.06 0.48
CA LEU A 243 37.60 0.02 -0.95
C LEU A 243 36.41 -0.45 -1.81
N GLN A 244 35.68 -1.50 -1.36
CA GLN A 244 34.43 -1.90 -2.02
C GLN A 244 33.36 -0.79 -2.05
N LEU A 245 33.28 0.01 -0.98
CA LEU A 245 32.31 1.11 -0.92
C LEU A 245 32.71 2.26 -1.85
N GLN A 246 34.00 2.50 -2.07
CA GLN A 246 34.45 3.51 -3.06
C GLN A 246 34.07 3.11 -4.48
N ASP A 247 34.28 1.85 -4.86
CA ASP A 247 33.89 1.35 -6.18
C ASP A 247 32.36 1.46 -6.40
N GLU A 248 31.55 1.13 -5.39
CA GLU A 248 30.09 1.30 -5.42
C GLU A 248 29.67 2.78 -5.59
N VAL A 249 30.43 3.72 -5.01
CA VAL A 249 30.14 5.16 -5.12
C VAL A 249 30.48 5.70 -6.51
N GLU A 250 31.62 5.32 -7.09
CA GLU A 250 31.98 5.74 -8.45
C GLU A 250 30.98 5.23 -9.50
N GLU A 251 30.54 3.98 -9.35
CA GLU A 251 29.56 3.39 -10.24
C GLU A 251 28.21 4.10 -10.17
N ARG A 252 27.79 4.49 -8.96
CA ARG A 252 26.59 5.31 -8.73
C ARG A 252 26.73 6.71 -9.29
N ASN A 253 27.89 7.36 -9.15
CA ASN A 253 28.12 8.69 -9.72
C ASN A 253 28.03 8.68 -11.24
N LYS A 254 28.52 7.63 -11.91
CA LYS A 254 28.38 7.46 -13.36
C LYS A 254 26.92 7.25 -13.77
N HIS A 255 26.15 6.51 -12.96
CA HIS A 255 24.72 6.34 -13.19
C HIS A 255 23.93 7.65 -13.00
N ILE A 256 24.29 8.45 -11.99
CA ILE A 256 23.70 9.78 -11.74
C ILE A 256 23.91 10.69 -12.95
N LYS A 257 25.14 10.77 -13.48
CA LYS A 257 25.44 11.61 -14.65
C LYS A 257 24.58 11.25 -15.88
N ASN A 258 24.35 9.96 -16.12
CA ASN A 258 23.49 9.52 -17.22
C ASN A 258 22.00 9.82 -16.97
N LEU A 259 21.57 9.84 -15.71
CA LEU A 259 20.21 10.24 -15.34
C LEU A 259 20.02 11.75 -15.49
N ASP A 260 21.03 12.57 -15.18
CA ASP A 260 20.98 14.02 -15.36
C ASP A 260 20.76 14.39 -16.84
N GLU A 261 21.51 13.80 -17.77
CA GLU A 261 21.29 14.01 -19.22
C GLU A 261 19.90 13.56 -19.68
N PHE A 262 19.35 12.50 -19.06
CA PHE A 262 18.00 12.02 -19.37
C PHE A 262 16.91 12.98 -18.85
N ILE A 263 17.13 13.56 -17.67
CA ILE A 263 16.24 14.54 -17.03
C ILE A 263 16.20 15.83 -17.86
N ASP A 264 17.35 16.33 -18.32
CA ASP A 264 17.42 17.54 -19.14
C ASP A 264 16.58 17.43 -20.42
N ASN A 265 16.67 16.29 -21.12
CA ASN A 265 15.87 16.03 -22.31
C ASN A 265 14.36 15.92 -21.98
N ARG A 266 13.99 15.27 -20.86
CA ARG A 266 12.59 15.20 -20.40
C ARG A 266 12.02 16.58 -20.05
N ASN A 267 12.81 17.44 -19.44
CA ASN A 267 12.42 18.81 -19.09
C ASN A 267 12.10 19.65 -20.34
N GLN A 268 12.85 19.45 -21.43
CA GLN A 268 12.58 20.12 -22.70
C GLN A 268 11.22 19.72 -23.28
N ILE A 269 10.89 18.42 -23.25
CA ILE A 269 9.60 17.90 -23.72
C ILE A 269 8.44 18.39 -22.85
N ILE A 270 8.61 18.41 -21.52
CA ILE A 270 7.58 18.92 -20.60
C ILE A 270 7.29 20.40 -20.86
N LYS A 271 8.32 21.20 -21.18
CA LYS A 271 8.15 22.60 -21.55
C LYS A 271 7.28 22.78 -22.80
N GLU A 272 7.51 21.97 -23.82
CA GLU A 272 6.69 22.00 -25.05
C GLU A 272 5.23 21.57 -24.80
N GLN A 273 5.00 20.56 -23.95
CA GLN A 273 3.65 20.12 -23.61
C GLN A 273 2.90 21.12 -22.73
N ASN A 274 3.58 21.77 -21.79
CA ASN A 274 2.97 22.80 -20.94
C ASN A 274 2.50 23.99 -21.75
N ASN A 275 3.29 24.44 -22.74
CA ASN A 275 2.85 25.50 -23.67
C ASN A 275 1.54 25.12 -24.39
N ARG A 276 1.41 23.84 -24.80
CA ARG A 276 0.22 23.34 -25.48
C ARG A 276 -1.00 23.20 -24.57
N ILE A 277 -0.79 22.84 -23.30
CA ILE A 277 -1.84 22.83 -22.27
C ILE A 277 -2.34 24.25 -22.00
N GLU A 278 -1.44 25.24 -22.01
CA GLU A 278 -1.79 26.65 -21.81
C GLU A 278 -2.64 27.18 -22.97
N GLU A 279 -2.28 26.84 -24.22
CA GLU A 279 -3.10 27.13 -25.41
C GLU A 279 -4.50 26.50 -25.32
N LEU A 280 -4.59 25.23 -24.93
CA LEU A 280 -5.87 24.52 -24.79
C LEU A 280 -6.73 25.08 -23.64
N SER A 281 -6.09 25.52 -22.55
CA SER A 281 -6.79 26.13 -21.41
C SER A 281 -7.38 27.48 -21.77
N LEU A 282 -6.66 28.29 -22.54
CA LEU A 282 -7.17 29.56 -23.10
C LEU A 282 -8.34 29.31 -24.05
N TRP A 283 -8.28 28.26 -24.86
CA TRP A 283 -9.39 27.86 -25.74
C TRP A 283 -10.62 27.42 -24.92
N GLY A 284 -10.44 26.60 -23.89
CA GLY A 284 -11.54 26.17 -23.00
C GLY A 284 -12.24 27.33 -22.29
N LEU A 285 -11.47 28.30 -21.79
CA LEU A 285 -12.03 29.52 -21.17
C LEU A 285 -12.87 30.34 -22.15
N SER A 286 -12.48 30.40 -23.42
CA SER A 286 -13.26 31.09 -24.46
C SER A 286 -14.61 30.40 -24.72
N GLN A 287 -14.64 29.06 -24.68
CA GLN A 287 -15.86 28.28 -24.86
C GLN A 287 -16.80 28.41 -23.66
N ASP A 288 -16.27 28.46 -22.43
CA ASP A 288 -17.07 28.69 -21.22
C ASP A 288 -17.74 30.08 -21.21
N GLU A 289 -17.06 31.11 -21.73
CA GLU A 289 -17.68 32.42 -21.92
C GLU A 289 -18.81 32.38 -22.96
N GLU A 290 -18.63 31.64 -24.05
CA GLU A 290 -19.63 31.47 -25.11
C GLU A 290 -20.87 30.73 -24.58
N ILE A 291 -20.66 29.64 -23.82
CA ILE A 291 -21.73 28.90 -23.13
C ILE A 291 -22.48 29.78 -22.14
N LYS A 292 -21.77 30.61 -21.34
CA LYS A 292 -22.42 31.56 -20.42
C LYS A 292 -23.26 32.60 -21.16
N ARG A 293 -22.78 33.12 -22.30
CA ARG A 293 -23.57 34.03 -23.14
C ARG A 293 -24.82 33.35 -23.66
N MET A 294 -24.70 32.12 -24.17
CA MET A 294 -25.85 31.33 -24.63
C MET A 294 -26.86 31.06 -23.50
N TYR A 295 -26.38 30.74 -22.29
CA TYR A 295 -27.25 30.55 -21.12
C TYR A 295 -28.01 31.82 -20.72
N CYS A 296 -27.34 32.99 -20.75
CA CYS A 296 -28.02 34.27 -20.53
C CYS A 296 -29.08 34.54 -21.62
N THR A 297 -28.76 34.28 -22.89
CA THR A 297 -29.72 34.43 -23.99
C THR A 297 -30.91 33.47 -23.86
N ILE A 298 -30.68 32.22 -23.47
CA ILE A 298 -31.77 31.25 -23.20
C ILE A 298 -32.62 31.73 -22.03
N LYS A 299 -32.02 32.26 -20.96
CA LYS A 299 -32.75 32.79 -19.81
C LYS A 299 -33.59 34.01 -20.20
N GLU A 300 -33.06 34.92 -21.00
CA GLU A 300 -33.79 36.08 -21.54
C GLU A 300 -34.94 35.65 -22.46
N LEU A 301 -34.70 34.69 -23.37
CA LEU A 301 -35.74 34.13 -24.23
C LEU A 301 -36.84 33.42 -23.44
N ASN A 302 -36.48 32.65 -22.41
CA ASN A 302 -37.46 32.00 -21.54
C ASN A 302 -38.30 33.03 -20.77
N GLN A 303 -37.68 34.11 -20.28
CA GLN A 303 -38.42 35.20 -19.65
C GLN A 303 -39.35 35.89 -20.66
N GLN A 304 -38.89 36.13 -21.89
CA GLN A 304 -39.75 36.67 -22.95
C GLN A 304 -40.92 35.74 -23.29
N VAL A 305 -40.71 34.42 -23.27
CA VAL A 305 -41.79 33.44 -23.48
C VAL A 305 -42.79 33.46 -22.33
N VAL A 306 -42.34 33.59 -21.08
CA VAL A 306 -43.22 33.75 -19.91
C VAL A 306 -44.01 35.06 -20.02
N ASP A 307 -43.35 36.17 -20.28
CA ASP A 307 -43.99 37.48 -20.46
C ASP A 307 -44.98 37.48 -21.64
N LEU A 308 -44.66 36.76 -22.74
CA LEU A 308 -45.56 36.59 -23.88
C LEU A 308 -46.75 35.69 -23.55
N ARG A 309 -46.56 34.63 -22.75
CA ARG A 309 -47.66 33.77 -22.27
C ARG A 309 -48.59 34.55 -21.35
N GLU A 310 -48.06 35.32 -20.41
CA GLU A 310 -48.84 36.23 -19.57
C GLU A 310 -49.57 37.27 -20.42
N LYS A 311 -48.91 37.86 -21.44
CA LYS A 311 -49.58 38.75 -22.39
C LYS A 311 -50.67 38.06 -23.18
N VAL A 312 -50.49 36.81 -23.61
CA VAL A 312 -51.51 36.03 -24.32
C VAL A 312 -52.68 35.72 -23.38
N GLU A 313 -52.43 35.36 -22.13
CA GLU A 313 -53.47 35.11 -21.13
C GLU A 313 -54.24 36.39 -20.80
N VAL A 314 -53.53 37.50 -20.59
CA VAL A 314 -54.13 38.83 -20.41
C VAL A 314 -54.91 39.24 -21.65
N LEU A 315 -54.39 39.03 -22.87
CA LEU A 315 -55.11 39.33 -24.12
C LEU A 315 -56.32 38.41 -24.33
N THR A 316 -56.25 37.15 -23.92
CA THR A 316 -57.36 36.19 -24.00
C THR A 316 -58.47 36.58 -23.03
N ASN A 317 -58.09 36.95 -21.81
CA ASN A 317 -59.00 37.50 -20.81
C ASN A 317 -59.54 38.87 -21.24
N GLN A 318 -58.73 39.70 -21.90
CA GLN A 318 -59.16 40.97 -22.50
C GLN A 318 -60.07 40.75 -23.70
N ILE A 319 -59.90 39.71 -24.53
CA ILE A 319 -60.81 39.39 -25.63
C ILE A 319 -62.13 38.91 -25.05
N SER A 320 -62.12 38.00 -24.08
CA SER A 320 -63.34 37.53 -23.41
C SER A 320 -64.05 38.67 -22.66
N ALA A 321 -63.27 39.55 -22.01
CA ALA A 321 -63.79 40.76 -21.42
C ALA A 321 -64.28 41.75 -22.48
N LEU A 322 -63.58 41.96 -23.60
CA LEU A 322 -64.00 42.85 -24.71
C LEU A 322 -65.20 42.30 -25.47
N GLU A 323 -65.45 40.99 -25.49
CA GLU A 323 -66.70 40.41 -26.00
C GLU A 323 -67.86 40.74 -25.06
N GLN A 324 -67.66 40.64 -23.74
CA GLN A 324 -68.64 41.06 -22.74
C GLN A 324 -68.80 42.58 -22.66
N LEU A 325 -67.72 43.32 -22.92
CA LEU A 325 -67.62 44.77 -22.87
C LEU A 325 -67.97 45.39 -24.22
N ALA A 326 -67.97 44.68 -25.36
CA ALA A 326 -68.59 45.14 -26.61
C ALA A 326 -70.11 45.09 -26.47
N VAL A 327 -70.61 44.06 -25.79
CA VAL A 327 -72.01 43.97 -25.37
C VAL A 327 -72.37 45.08 -24.37
N SER A 328 -71.48 45.45 -23.44
CA SER A 328 -71.74 46.53 -22.46
C SER A 328 -71.31 47.94 -22.91
N LYS A 329 -70.36 48.10 -23.84
CA LYS A 329 -69.90 49.40 -24.36
C LYS A 329 -70.68 49.87 -25.57
N ASP A 330 -71.42 49.03 -26.29
CA ASP A 330 -72.52 49.56 -27.10
C ASP A 330 -73.53 50.33 -26.20
N GLU A 331 -73.64 49.93 -24.94
CA GLU A 331 -74.49 50.60 -23.94
C GLU A 331 -73.77 51.79 -23.24
N GLU A 332 -72.43 51.75 -23.08
CA GLU A 332 -71.63 52.73 -22.30
C GLU A 332 -70.77 53.73 -23.14
N PHE A 333 -70.55 53.54 -24.45
CA PHE A 333 -69.86 54.50 -25.34
C PHE A 333 -70.59 55.85 -25.42
N THR A 334 -71.88 55.85 -25.11
CA THR A 334 -72.71 57.04 -25.01
C THR A 334 -72.34 57.93 -23.81
N GLU A 335 -71.66 57.39 -22.78
CA GLU A 335 -71.57 58.02 -21.46
C GLU A 335 -70.15 58.50 -21.05
N LYS A 336 -69.06 57.98 -21.64
CA LYS A 336 -67.68 58.18 -21.12
C LYS A 336 -66.67 58.95 -22.00
N ASP A 337 -67.05 59.41 -23.19
CA ASP A 337 -66.26 60.41 -23.95
C ASP A 337 -66.04 61.71 -23.14
N MET A 338 -66.81 61.93 -22.08
CA MET A 338 -66.74 63.10 -21.20
C MET A 338 -65.65 63.09 -20.11
N GLN A 339 -64.88 62.01 -19.92
CA GLN A 339 -63.94 61.91 -18.77
C GLN A 339 -62.45 61.79 -19.11
N VAL A 340 -62.08 61.58 -20.38
CA VAL A 340 -60.69 61.34 -20.81
C VAL A 340 -59.82 62.61 -20.83
N GLU A 341 -60.42 63.79 -20.74
CA GLU A 341 -59.71 65.08 -20.73
C GLU A 341 -58.96 65.37 -19.41
N SER A 342 -59.23 64.59 -18.34
CA SER A 342 -58.84 64.93 -16.97
C SER A 342 -57.53 64.30 -16.45
N LEU A 343 -56.93 63.32 -17.12
CA LEU A 343 -55.85 62.49 -16.53
C LEU A 343 -54.45 62.68 -17.14
N ASN A 344 -54.28 63.64 -18.05
CA ASN A 344 -52.99 63.97 -18.66
C ASN A 344 -52.04 64.82 -17.79
N VAL A 345 -52.35 65.03 -16.51
CA VAL A 345 -51.61 65.97 -15.63
C VAL A 345 -50.73 65.28 -14.57
N GLN A 346 -50.81 63.95 -14.39
CA GLN A 346 -50.15 63.27 -13.26
C GLN A 346 -48.86 62.50 -13.57
N ILE A 347 -48.19 62.78 -14.69
CA ILE A 347 -46.97 62.06 -15.10
C ILE A 347 -45.65 62.76 -14.64
N GLU A 348 -45.70 63.94 -14.03
CA GLU A 348 -44.48 64.75 -13.83
C GLU A 348 -43.77 64.66 -12.45
N SER A 349 -44.14 63.72 -11.56
CA SER A 349 -43.75 63.87 -10.13
C SER A 349 -42.84 62.82 -9.49
N LEU A 350 -42.36 61.75 -10.16
CA LEU A 350 -41.67 60.67 -9.41
C LEU A 350 -40.32 60.22 -9.97
N GLN A 351 -39.59 61.13 -10.61
CA GLN A 351 -38.13 61.06 -10.84
C GLN A 351 -37.29 61.30 -9.55
N LYS A 352 -37.74 60.85 -8.37
CA LYS A 352 -37.15 61.22 -7.07
C LYS A 352 -36.75 60.05 -6.16
N GLN A 353 -36.47 58.87 -6.72
CA GLN A 353 -35.97 57.72 -5.94
C GLN A 353 -34.67 57.07 -6.48
N GLU A 354 -34.00 57.69 -7.46
CA GLU A 354 -32.77 57.14 -8.06
C GLU A 354 -31.46 57.51 -7.32
N ARG A 355 -31.53 58.05 -6.10
CA ARG A 355 -30.36 58.68 -5.44
C ARG A 355 -29.79 57.96 -4.21
N ILE A 356 -30.28 56.77 -3.84
CA ILE A 356 -29.82 56.08 -2.61
C ILE A 356 -28.90 54.86 -2.90
N LEU A 357 -28.86 54.34 -4.13
CA LEU A 357 -28.06 53.14 -4.44
C LEU A 357 -26.55 53.39 -4.68
N ASN A 358 -26.12 54.64 -4.87
CA ASN A 358 -24.73 54.96 -5.23
C ASN A 358 -23.74 55.00 -4.05
N ASN A 359 -24.17 54.77 -2.80
CA ASN A 359 -23.32 54.91 -1.61
C ASN A 359 -22.76 53.61 -0.99
N ILE A 360 -23.08 52.42 -1.52
CA ILE A 360 -22.57 51.15 -0.97
C ILE A 360 -21.27 50.68 -1.65
N TYR A 361 -21.02 51.09 -2.90
CA TYR A 361 -19.84 50.68 -3.67
C TYR A 361 -18.51 51.32 -3.25
N GLN A 362 -18.49 52.24 -2.27
CA GLN A 362 -17.26 52.94 -1.84
C GLN A 362 -16.77 52.61 -0.42
N SER A 363 -17.36 51.64 0.29
CA SER A 363 -16.97 51.35 1.68
C SER A 363 -15.60 50.65 1.82
N ASP A 364 -14.86 51.01 2.89
CA ASP A 364 -13.50 50.51 3.17
C ASP A 364 -13.44 49.01 3.55
N GLY A 365 -14.58 48.38 3.88
CA GLY A 365 -14.68 46.94 4.13
C GLY A 365 -14.39 46.09 2.88
N TRP A 366 -14.83 46.55 1.70
CA TRP A 366 -14.60 45.84 0.43
C TRP A 366 -13.13 45.86 -0.01
N LYS A 367 -12.39 46.92 0.38
CA LYS A 367 -10.96 47.06 0.07
C LYS A 367 -10.06 46.21 0.96
N TRP A 368 -10.47 45.91 2.19
CA TRP A 368 -9.74 45.03 3.11
C TRP A 368 -9.86 43.54 2.73
N LEU A 369 -11.02 43.11 2.24
CA LEU A 369 -11.26 41.74 1.81
C LEU A 369 -10.33 41.33 0.65
N ILE A 370 -10.06 42.24 -0.29
CA ILE A 370 -9.18 42.00 -1.45
C ILE A 370 -7.69 41.87 -1.04
N ARG A 371 -7.25 42.50 0.06
CA ARG A 371 -5.87 42.40 0.54
C ARG A 371 -5.57 41.08 1.27
N TYR A 372 -6.56 40.49 1.94
CA TYR A 372 -6.43 39.20 2.63
C TYR A 372 -6.17 38.04 1.66
N TYR A 373 -6.93 37.96 0.56
CA TYR A 373 -6.78 36.89 -0.43
C TYR A 373 -5.49 36.99 -1.26
N LYS A 374 -4.96 38.21 -1.48
CA LYS A 374 -3.65 38.42 -2.14
C LYS A 374 -2.45 37.97 -1.29
N LEU A 375 -2.58 37.95 0.04
CA LEU A 375 -1.51 37.55 0.96
C LEU A 375 -1.49 36.02 1.18
N ARG A 376 -2.67 35.39 1.21
CA ARG A 376 -2.83 33.92 1.29
C ARG A 376 -2.16 33.21 0.12
N ASP A 377 -2.38 33.71 -1.10
CA ASP A 377 -1.96 33.03 -2.33
C ASP A 377 -0.48 33.31 -2.71
N GLY A 378 0.18 34.25 -2.02
CA GLY A 378 1.63 34.50 -2.15
C GLY A 378 2.51 33.67 -1.21
N LEU A 379 1.96 33.07 -0.16
CA LEU A 379 2.73 32.35 0.88
C LEU A 379 2.82 30.83 0.63
N ILE A 380 1.91 30.22 -0.13
CA ILE A 380 1.93 28.76 -0.42
C ILE A 380 1.62 28.49 -1.90
N PRO A 381 2.65 28.42 -2.77
CA PRO A 381 2.48 28.01 -4.16
C PRO A 381 2.28 26.49 -4.27
N LYS A 382 1.39 26.06 -5.17
CA LYS A 382 1.25 24.64 -5.55
C LYS A 382 2.60 24.13 -6.10
N ASN A 383 3.01 22.97 -5.61
CA ASN A 383 4.26 22.24 -5.94
C ASN A 383 5.55 22.82 -5.35
N SER A 384 5.62 22.94 -4.01
CA SER A 384 6.87 23.25 -3.31
C SER A 384 7.11 22.34 -2.10
N LYS A 385 8.38 22.17 -1.69
CA LYS A 385 8.78 21.48 -0.44
C LYS A 385 8.08 22.09 0.81
N ARG A 386 7.59 23.34 0.70
CA ARG A 386 6.82 24.05 1.75
C ARG A 386 5.35 23.61 1.85
N LEU A 387 4.72 23.13 0.76
CA LEU A 387 3.37 22.55 0.78
C LEU A 387 3.35 21.20 1.51
N LEU A 388 4.42 20.42 1.37
CA LEU A 388 4.60 19.15 2.10
C LEU A 388 4.76 19.39 3.61
N LEU A 389 5.62 20.36 3.99
CA LEU A 389 5.79 20.78 5.38
C LEU A 389 4.49 21.34 5.97
N THR A 390 3.72 22.12 5.20
CA THR A 390 2.41 22.60 5.66
C THR A 390 1.38 21.49 5.77
N LYS A 391 1.32 20.50 4.86
CA LYS A 391 0.46 19.32 5.02
C LYS A 391 0.85 18.48 6.26
N MET A 392 2.14 18.32 6.54
CA MET A 392 2.64 17.63 7.74
C MET A 392 2.33 18.41 9.03
N ILE A 393 2.53 19.73 9.03
CA ILE A 393 2.20 20.63 10.15
C ILE A 393 0.68 20.68 10.38
N PHE A 394 -0.12 20.71 9.33
CA PHE A 394 -1.58 20.72 9.41
C PHE A 394 -2.11 19.37 9.92
N LYS A 395 -1.48 18.25 9.55
CA LYS A 395 -1.83 16.90 10.05
C LYS A 395 -1.38 16.70 11.51
N PHE A 396 -0.21 17.21 11.89
CA PHE A 396 0.21 17.33 13.30
C PHE A 396 -0.76 18.18 14.11
N ALA A 397 -1.22 19.31 13.57
CA ALA A 397 -2.18 20.20 14.23
C ALA A 397 -3.59 19.58 14.34
N LYS A 398 -3.99 18.73 13.38
CA LYS A 398 -5.31 18.07 13.35
C LYS A 398 -5.40 16.84 14.26
N ASP A 399 -4.32 16.06 14.41
CA ASP A 399 -4.25 14.91 15.34
C ASP A 399 -2.80 14.63 15.84
N PRO A 400 -2.31 15.38 16.85
CA PRO A 400 -0.92 15.32 17.29
C PRO A 400 -0.56 13.99 17.97
N LYS A 401 -1.52 13.38 18.69
CA LYS A 401 -1.30 12.15 19.49
C LYS A 401 -1.11 10.92 18.61
N SER A 402 -1.85 10.81 17.50
CA SER A 402 -1.69 9.72 16.53
C SER A 402 -0.39 9.82 15.75
N PHE A 403 0.02 11.03 15.37
CA PHE A 403 1.24 11.28 14.60
C PHE A 403 2.52 10.93 15.39
N ILE A 404 2.59 11.32 16.66
CA ILE A 404 3.74 11.04 17.55
C ILE A 404 3.84 9.54 17.87
N ARG A 405 2.72 8.83 18.01
CA ARG A 405 2.68 7.41 18.41
C ARG A 405 3.19 6.43 17.32
N HIS A 406 3.28 6.86 16.06
CA HIS A 406 3.74 6.05 14.92
C HIS A 406 5.10 6.48 14.36
N LEU A 407 5.75 7.46 14.99
CA LEU A 407 7.10 7.91 14.65
C LEU A 407 8.13 7.02 15.36
N SER A 408 8.59 5.96 14.71
CA SER A 408 9.82 5.25 15.11
C SER A 408 11.05 5.94 14.52
N LEU A 409 12.17 5.94 15.25
CA LEU A 409 13.43 6.54 14.78
C LEU A 409 13.84 6.00 13.41
N GLU A 410 13.64 4.70 13.17
CA GLU A 410 13.94 4.02 11.90
C GLU A 410 13.11 4.53 10.71
N ASN A 411 11.86 4.96 10.95
CA ASN A 411 10.96 5.50 9.93
C ASN A 411 11.27 6.97 9.62
N ILE A 412 11.74 7.74 10.61
CA ILE A 412 12.20 9.12 10.44
C ILE A 412 13.48 9.15 9.61
N THR A 413 14.42 8.24 9.85
CA THR A 413 15.66 8.16 9.06
C THR A 413 15.37 7.81 7.59
N LYS A 414 14.39 6.93 7.31
CA LYS A 414 13.93 6.63 5.95
C LYS A 414 13.25 7.83 5.28
N LEU A 415 12.40 8.55 6.00
CA LEU A 415 11.72 9.77 5.50
C LEU A 415 12.70 10.92 5.22
N ILE A 416 13.68 11.14 6.10
CA ILE A 416 14.75 12.13 5.90
C ILE A 416 15.65 11.74 4.72
N LYS A 417 15.90 10.43 4.53
CA LYS A 417 16.60 9.92 3.35
C LYS A 417 15.81 10.16 2.06
N TYR A 418 14.48 10.09 2.09
CA TYR A 418 13.61 10.43 0.95
C TYR A 418 13.51 11.94 0.68
N LEU A 419 13.55 12.77 1.72
CA LEU A 419 13.51 14.24 1.60
C LEU A 419 14.84 14.87 1.11
N LYS A 420 15.94 14.11 1.18
CA LYS A 420 17.29 14.52 0.73
C LYS A 420 17.64 14.12 -0.71
N THR A 421 16.77 13.40 -1.42
CA THR A 421 16.91 13.16 -2.87
C THR A 421 16.18 14.27 -3.66
N ASP A 422 16.91 14.97 -4.53
CA ASP A 422 16.48 16.24 -5.16
C ASP A 422 15.64 16.10 -6.46
N ASP A 423 14.78 15.09 -6.54
CA ASP A 423 13.77 15.01 -7.60
C ASP A 423 12.35 15.10 -7.03
N ALA A 424 11.73 16.27 -7.19
CA ALA A 424 10.44 16.62 -6.60
C ALA A 424 9.25 15.85 -7.21
N THR A 425 9.42 15.21 -8.37
CA THR A 425 8.35 14.49 -9.08
C THR A 425 8.22 13.02 -8.67
N LEU A 426 9.34 12.30 -8.52
CA LEU A 426 9.39 10.95 -7.94
C LEU A 426 9.14 10.93 -6.43
N LEU A 427 9.33 12.07 -5.76
CA LEU A 427 8.91 12.24 -4.38
C LEU A 427 7.40 12.11 -4.26
N GLY A 428 6.60 12.67 -5.19
CA GLY A 428 5.13 12.60 -5.16
C GLY A 428 4.62 11.17 -5.02
N ASP A 429 4.88 10.30 -6.00
CA ASP A 429 4.38 8.92 -6.01
C ASP A 429 4.92 8.05 -4.86
N ARG A 430 6.17 8.24 -4.44
CA ARG A 430 6.80 7.45 -3.37
C ARG A 430 6.37 7.94 -1.98
N VAL A 431 6.17 9.24 -1.85
CA VAL A 431 5.59 9.87 -0.66
C VAL A 431 4.11 9.56 -0.60
N ASP A 432 3.37 9.51 -1.71
CA ASP A 432 1.96 9.07 -1.75
C ASP A 432 1.83 7.58 -1.46
N HIS A 433 2.78 6.73 -1.87
CA HIS A 433 2.84 5.34 -1.45
C HIS A 433 3.17 5.18 0.04
N TYR A 434 4.12 5.98 0.55
CA TYR A 434 4.48 5.97 1.98
C TYR A 434 3.37 6.58 2.85
N ILE A 435 2.79 7.70 2.44
CA ILE A 435 1.68 8.40 3.11
C ILE A 435 0.41 7.56 3.00
N GLY A 436 0.12 6.98 1.84
CA GLY A 436 -1.04 6.11 1.59
C GLY A 436 -1.02 4.84 2.43
N ARG A 437 0.17 4.35 2.82
CA ARG A 437 0.31 3.26 3.80
C ARG A 437 -0.17 3.67 5.21
N PHE A 438 -0.19 4.96 5.52
CA PHE A 438 -0.64 5.56 6.79
C PHE A 438 -1.92 6.39 6.64
N GLU A 439 -2.53 6.44 5.46
CA GLU A 439 -3.86 7.01 5.30
C GLU A 439 -4.85 6.05 5.95
N LYS A 440 -5.59 6.56 6.95
CA LYS A 440 -6.94 6.05 7.13
C LYS A 440 -7.63 6.28 5.78
N ASN A 441 -8.24 5.25 5.21
CA ASN A 441 -9.21 5.41 4.12
C ASN A 441 -10.03 6.67 4.44
N ALA A 442 -10.10 7.59 3.48
CA ALA A 442 -10.92 8.77 3.62
C ALA A 442 -12.27 8.31 4.14
N LYS A 443 -12.69 8.79 5.33
CA LYS A 443 -14.01 8.44 5.86
C LYS A 443 -14.99 8.75 4.75
N ARG A 444 -15.74 7.73 4.30
CA ARG A 444 -16.78 7.89 3.30
C ARG A 444 -17.71 8.99 3.83
N GLU A 445 -17.83 10.08 3.09
CA GLU A 445 -18.83 11.10 3.41
C GLU A 445 -20.19 10.44 3.18
N LEU A 446 -20.90 10.19 4.28
CA LEU A 446 -22.24 9.64 4.22
C LEU A 446 -23.18 10.81 3.95
N GLU A 447 -23.96 10.69 2.88
CA GLU A 447 -25.03 11.63 2.57
C GLU A 447 -26.24 11.21 3.39
N ILE A 448 -26.66 12.07 4.31
CA ILE A 448 -27.87 11.90 5.12
C ILE A 448 -28.76 13.11 4.85
N PHE A 449 -29.99 12.86 4.40
CA PHE A 449 -30.98 13.90 4.14
C PHE A 449 -31.77 14.20 5.42
N GLU A 450 -31.32 15.19 6.18
CA GLU A 450 -32.10 15.83 7.25
C GLU A 450 -32.88 17.01 6.66
N LEU A 451 -34.19 17.06 6.85
CA LEU A 451 -35.07 18.00 6.15
C LEU A 451 -35.96 18.79 7.10
N GLU A 452 -35.98 20.12 6.91
CA GLU A 452 -36.91 21.05 7.55
C GLU A 452 -38.13 21.36 6.65
N THR A 453 -38.06 21.05 5.35
CA THR A 453 -39.13 21.28 4.35
C THR A 453 -39.27 20.08 3.40
N PHE A 454 -40.49 19.81 2.93
CA PHE A 454 -40.82 18.72 2.01
C PHE A 454 -41.24 19.29 0.65
N GLU A 455 -40.47 18.99 -0.39
CA GLU A 455 -40.73 19.35 -1.78
C GLU A 455 -41.42 18.19 -2.50
N THR A 456 -41.95 18.41 -3.70
CA THR A 456 -42.51 17.32 -4.51
C THR A 456 -41.37 16.50 -5.15
N LEU A 457 -41.34 15.20 -4.88
CA LEU A 457 -40.42 14.24 -5.48
C LEU A 457 -41.05 13.64 -6.74
N VAL A 458 -40.40 13.80 -7.90
CA VAL A 458 -40.91 13.28 -9.18
C VAL A 458 -39.99 12.17 -9.67
N PHE A 459 -40.48 10.94 -9.69
CA PHE A 459 -39.76 9.79 -10.26
C PHE A 459 -40.01 9.69 -11.78
N GLU A 460 -39.12 9.01 -12.51
CA GLU A 460 -39.33 8.69 -13.93
C GLU A 460 -40.46 7.64 -14.05
N GLU A 461 -41.43 7.87 -14.95
CA GLU A 461 -42.45 6.86 -15.25
C GLU A 461 -41.83 5.76 -16.13
N VAL A 462 -41.69 4.55 -15.58
CA VAL A 462 -41.05 3.41 -16.26
C VAL A 462 -42.07 2.29 -16.48
N THR A 463 -42.29 1.92 -17.75
CA THR A 463 -43.26 0.87 -18.13
C THR A 463 -42.71 -0.55 -18.00
N ASP A 464 -41.40 -0.73 -18.14
CA ASP A 464 -40.67 -2.00 -17.99
C ASP A 464 -39.46 -1.81 -17.06
N PRO A 465 -39.70 -1.73 -15.74
CA PRO A 465 -38.63 -1.52 -14.77
C PRO A 465 -37.75 -2.77 -14.67
N LEU A 466 -36.45 -2.59 -14.48
CA LEU A 466 -35.56 -3.72 -14.21
C LEU A 466 -35.70 -4.18 -12.75
N VAL A 467 -35.88 -3.23 -11.83
CA VAL A 467 -36.01 -3.47 -10.39
C VAL A 467 -37.32 -2.84 -9.86
N SER A 468 -38.10 -3.60 -9.11
CA SER A 468 -39.20 -3.06 -8.29
C SER A 468 -38.71 -2.86 -6.87
N ILE A 469 -38.62 -1.61 -6.41
CA ILE A 469 -38.22 -1.28 -5.04
C ILE A 469 -39.50 -1.20 -4.19
N ILE A 470 -39.63 -2.13 -3.26
CA ILE A 470 -40.77 -2.22 -2.33
C ILE A 470 -40.32 -1.64 -0.98
N ILE A 471 -41.02 -0.59 -0.56
CA ILE A 471 -40.74 0.11 0.70
C ILE A 471 -41.94 -0.09 1.64
N PRO A 472 -41.84 -0.97 2.64
CA PRO A 472 -42.87 -1.11 3.67
C PRO A 472 -42.86 0.10 4.59
N VAL A 473 -44.05 0.67 4.82
CA VAL A 473 -44.23 1.87 5.65
C VAL A 473 -45.35 1.68 6.67
N PHE A 474 -45.12 2.17 7.89
CA PHE A 474 -46.12 2.33 8.93
C PHE A 474 -45.80 3.59 9.75
N ASN A 475 -46.37 4.72 9.34
CA ASN A 475 -46.01 6.07 9.80
C ASN A 475 -44.53 6.44 9.49
N GLN A 476 -43.95 7.36 10.27
CA GLN A 476 -42.58 7.86 10.16
C GLN A 476 -42.31 8.61 8.84
N TRP A 477 -43.25 9.49 8.44
CA TRP A 477 -43.18 10.26 7.19
C TRP A 477 -41.80 10.89 6.91
N GLN A 478 -41.13 11.47 7.91
CA GLN A 478 -39.82 12.09 7.73
C GLN A 478 -38.78 11.10 7.19
N TYR A 479 -38.75 9.87 7.72
CA TYR A 479 -37.83 8.82 7.28
C TYR A 479 -38.22 8.31 5.90
N THR A 480 -39.51 8.05 5.66
CA THR A 480 -40.01 7.63 4.34
C THR A 480 -39.66 8.65 3.26
N TYR A 481 -39.85 9.94 3.50
CA TYR A 481 -39.48 10.99 2.57
C TYR A 481 -37.96 11.05 2.35
N SER A 482 -37.16 10.99 3.42
CA SER A 482 -35.69 10.97 3.34
C SER A 482 -35.18 9.78 2.51
N CYS A 483 -35.75 8.59 2.71
CA CYS A 483 -35.48 7.39 1.93
C CYS A 483 -35.80 7.59 0.45
N LEU A 484 -36.97 8.13 0.13
CA LEU A 484 -37.38 8.39 -1.26
C LEU A 484 -36.48 9.42 -1.95
N LYS A 485 -36.15 10.51 -1.26
CA LYS A 485 -35.22 11.52 -1.75
C LYS A 485 -33.84 10.91 -2.01
N ALA A 486 -33.34 10.07 -1.08
CA ALA A 486 -32.08 9.37 -1.27
C ALA A 486 -32.09 8.46 -2.50
N ILE A 487 -33.18 7.70 -2.72
CA ILE A 487 -33.30 6.86 -3.92
C ILE A 487 -33.26 7.72 -5.19
N LEU A 488 -33.99 8.83 -5.22
CA LEU A 488 -34.06 9.72 -6.37
C LEU A 488 -32.70 10.34 -6.71
N GLU A 489 -31.94 10.80 -5.71
CA GLU A 489 -30.64 11.47 -5.93
C GLU A 489 -29.49 10.49 -6.19
N ASN A 490 -29.50 9.32 -5.54
CA ASN A 490 -28.36 8.39 -5.54
C ASN A 490 -28.50 7.19 -6.48
N THR A 491 -29.63 7.04 -7.17
CA THR A 491 -29.85 5.94 -8.12
C THR A 491 -29.73 6.43 -9.55
N SER A 492 -28.72 5.93 -10.26
CA SER A 492 -28.50 6.24 -11.69
C SER A 492 -28.33 4.96 -12.52
N GLN A 493 -28.56 5.06 -13.82
CA GLN A 493 -28.31 4.02 -14.84
C GLN A 493 -29.19 2.76 -14.79
N ILE A 494 -29.90 2.53 -13.69
CA ILE A 494 -30.85 1.42 -13.54
C ILE A 494 -32.27 1.97 -13.67
N LYS A 495 -33.11 1.32 -14.47
CA LYS A 495 -34.55 1.59 -14.54
C LYS A 495 -35.26 0.89 -13.38
N TYR A 496 -35.99 1.63 -12.56
CA TYR A 496 -36.69 1.09 -11.41
C TYR A 496 -38.09 1.68 -11.26
N GLU A 497 -38.96 0.99 -10.53
CA GLU A 497 -40.24 1.53 -10.04
C GLU A 497 -40.25 1.54 -8.51
N ILE A 498 -41.02 2.46 -7.93
CA ILE A 498 -41.23 2.56 -6.48
C ILE A 498 -42.61 2.03 -6.12
N ILE A 499 -42.66 1.08 -5.20
CA ILE A 499 -43.88 0.54 -4.62
C ILE A 499 -43.87 0.82 -3.11
N ILE A 500 -44.79 1.67 -2.66
CA ILE A 500 -45.00 1.97 -1.25
C ILE A 500 -46.03 1.01 -0.70
N ALA A 501 -45.61 0.13 0.20
CA ALA A 501 -46.47 -0.83 0.88
C ALA A 501 -46.91 -0.23 2.22
N ASP A 502 -48.05 0.44 2.23
CA ASP A 502 -48.56 1.19 3.38
C ASP A 502 -49.48 0.35 4.27
N ASP A 503 -48.99 0.04 5.47
CA ASP A 503 -49.66 -0.83 6.42
C ASP A 503 -50.61 -0.08 7.37
N LEU A 504 -51.48 0.74 6.78
CA LEU A 504 -52.48 1.57 7.47
C LEU A 504 -51.87 2.75 8.26
N SER A 505 -50.95 3.51 7.64
CA SER A 505 -50.36 4.70 8.26
C SER A 505 -51.39 5.79 8.58
N SER A 506 -51.18 6.48 9.69
CA SER A 506 -52.06 7.53 10.24
C SER A 506 -51.47 8.94 10.18
N ASP A 507 -50.15 9.06 10.01
CA ASP A 507 -49.43 10.31 9.82
C ASP A 507 -49.50 10.81 8.35
N ASN A 508 -48.62 11.75 7.99
CA ASN A 508 -48.55 12.32 6.64
C ASN A 508 -48.27 11.29 5.53
N THR A 509 -47.83 10.06 5.86
CA THR A 509 -47.64 8.98 4.88
C THR A 509 -48.93 8.64 4.13
N LYS A 510 -50.11 8.85 4.74
CA LYS A 510 -51.40 8.67 4.05
C LYS A 510 -51.61 9.66 2.89
N GLU A 511 -50.97 10.83 2.97
CA GLU A 511 -51.02 11.90 1.97
C GLU A 511 -49.79 11.87 1.04
N ILE A 512 -49.05 10.76 0.98
CA ILE A 512 -47.80 10.62 0.19
C ILE A 512 -47.96 11.02 -1.27
N SER A 513 -49.15 10.80 -1.87
CA SER A 513 -49.47 11.21 -3.25
C SER A 513 -49.46 12.73 -3.47
N SER A 514 -49.50 13.53 -2.40
CA SER A 514 -49.37 15.00 -2.47
C SER A 514 -47.91 15.45 -2.57
N TYR A 515 -46.95 14.56 -2.27
CA TYR A 515 -45.53 14.86 -2.18
C TYR A 515 -44.67 14.03 -3.15
N VAL A 516 -45.24 12.99 -3.75
CA VAL A 516 -44.50 12.05 -4.62
C VAL A 516 -45.32 11.80 -5.88
N GLU A 517 -44.67 11.83 -7.04
CA GLU A 517 -45.28 11.51 -8.34
C GLU A 517 -44.62 10.26 -8.95
N ASN A 518 -45.36 9.56 -9.83
CA ASN A 518 -44.90 8.39 -10.58
C ASN A 518 -44.44 7.20 -9.72
N PHE A 519 -45.20 6.89 -8.67
CA PHE A 519 -45.00 5.74 -7.78
C PHE A 519 -46.30 4.94 -7.61
N LEU A 520 -46.20 3.69 -7.13
CA LEU A 520 -47.35 2.85 -6.82
C LEU A 520 -47.61 2.81 -5.31
N HIS A 521 -48.77 3.29 -4.86
CA HIS A 521 -49.19 3.24 -3.46
C HIS A 521 -50.12 2.07 -3.21
N ILE A 522 -49.66 1.04 -2.51
CA ILE A 522 -50.45 -0.13 -2.09
C ILE A 522 -50.76 0.03 -0.61
N ARG A 523 -52.00 0.37 -0.28
CA ARG A 523 -52.45 0.56 1.11
C ARG A 523 -53.32 -0.60 1.58
N ASN A 524 -53.00 -1.19 2.73
CA ASN A 524 -53.77 -2.27 3.31
C ASN A 524 -55.03 -1.76 4.05
N GLU A 525 -56.08 -2.58 4.07
CA GLU A 525 -57.32 -2.32 4.83
C GLU A 525 -57.15 -2.54 6.35
N GLN A 526 -56.18 -3.38 6.73
CA GLN A 526 -55.84 -3.72 8.11
C GLN A 526 -54.31 -3.75 8.27
N ASN A 527 -53.82 -3.56 9.50
CA ASN A 527 -52.39 -3.67 9.79
C ASN A 527 -51.95 -5.14 9.75
N LEU A 528 -51.18 -5.51 8.72
CA LEU A 528 -50.71 -6.86 8.45
C LEU A 528 -49.33 -7.16 9.08
N GLY A 529 -48.60 -6.13 9.50
CA GLY A 529 -47.21 -6.24 9.92
C GLY A 529 -46.24 -6.32 8.74
N PHE A 530 -44.95 -6.18 9.01
CA PHE A 530 -43.88 -6.09 8.01
C PHE A 530 -43.94 -7.21 6.96
N LEU A 531 -43.93 -8.46 7.42
CA LEU A 531 -43.82 -9.65 6.56
C LEU A 531 -44.96 -9.75 5.55
N LEU A 532 -46.20 -9.72 6.06
CA LEU A 532 -47.40 -9.89 5.23
C LEU A 532 -47.63 -8.68 4.32
N ASN A 533 -47.27 -7.47 4.77
CA ASN A 533 -47.33 -6.27 3.95
C ASN A 533 -46.35 -6.35 2.75
N CYS A 534 -45.12 -6.80 2.98
CA CYS A 534 -44.16 -7.06 1.90
C CYS A 534 -44.66 -8.12 0.92
N ASN A 535 -45.22 -9.24 1.42
CA ASN A 535 -45.79 -10.29 0.58
C ASN A 535 -46.93 -9.76 -0.30
N HIS A 536 -47.86 -8.98 0.26
CA HIS A 536 -48.97 -8.39 -0.49
C HIS A 536 -48.47 -7.42 -1.57
N ALA A 537 -47.60 -6.47 -1.23
CA ALA A 537 -47.08 -5.49 -2.18
C ALA A 537 -46.25 -6.13 -3.31
N SER A 538 -45.54 -7.23 -3.03
CA SER A 538 -44.74 -7.95 -4.02
C SER A 538 -45.54 -8.51 -5.21
N GLN A 539 -46.86 -8.68 -5.05
CA GLN A 539 -47.73 -9.17 -6.12
C GLN A 539 -47.87 -8.14 -7.27
N TYR A 540 -47.59 -6.87 -6.99
CA TYR A 540 -47.69 -5.77 -7.96
C TYR A 540 -46.34 -5.44 -8.64
N ALA A 541 -45.24 -6.06 -8.19
CA ALA A 541 -43.91 -5.85 -8.75
C ALA A 541 -43.81 -6.35 -10.20
N LYS A 542 -43.31 -5.48 -11.10
CA LYS A 542 -43.12 -5.78 -12.52
C LYS A 542 -41.67 -6.08 -12.88
N GLY A 543 -40.73 -5.69 -12.03
CA GLY A 543 -39.30 -5.82 -12.26
C GLY A 543 -38.82 -7.26 -12.37
N GLN A 544 -37.70 -7.46 -13.06
CA GLN A 544 -37.00 -8.75 -13.10
C GLN A 544 -36.43 -9.11 -11.72
N TYR A 545 -36.14 -8.10 -10.91
CA TYR A 545 -35.72 -8.22 -9.52
C TYR A 545 -36.66 -7.46 -8.59
N ILE A 546 -36.95 -8.04 -7.44
CA ILE A 546 -37.63 -7.36 -6.33
C ILE A 546 -36.56 -6.95 -5.33
N LEU A 547 -36.57 -5.68 -4.92
CA LEU A 547 -35.73 -5.16 -3.86
C LEU A 547 -36.60 -4.68 -2.70
N PHE A 548 -36.45 -5.30 -1.53
CA PHE A 548 -37.06 -4.80 -0.30
C PHE A 548 -36.10 -3.82 0.37
N LEU A 549 -36.59 -2.62 0.68
CA LEU A 549 -35.83 -1.55 1.30
C LEU A 549 -36.65 -0.93 2.44
N ASN A 550 -36.13 -0.93 3.66
CA ASN A 550 -36.84 -0.32 4.78
C ASN A 550 -36.94 1.21 4.62
N ASN A 551 -38.02 1.80 5.15
CA ASN A 551 -38.24 3.24 5.06
C ASN A 551 -37.32 4.08 5.95
N ASP A 552 -36.68 3.48 6.96
CA ASP A 552 -35.66 4.09 7.83
C ASP A 552 -34.23 3.89 7.28
N THR A 553 -34.09 3.97 5.96
CA THR A 553 -32.80 3.87 5.27
C THR A 553 -32.44 5.13 4.48
N ASN A 554 -31.15 5.32 4.24
CA ASN A 554 -30.63 6.34 3.36
C ASN A 554 -29.56 5.71 2.45
N VAL A 555 -29.94 5.50 1.19
CA VAL A 555 -29.11 4.84 0.20
C VAL A 555 -28.02 5.77 -0.33
N GLN A 556 -26.80 5.28 -0.46
CA GLN A 556 -25.65 6.09 -0.86
C GLN A 556 -25.46 6.09 -2.38
N ASN A 557 -24.65 7.02 -2.90
CA ASN A 557 -24.41 7.15 -4.33
C ASN A 557 -24.06 5.79 -5.00
N ASN A 558 -24.76 5.49 -6.10
CA ASN A 558 -24.59 4.30 -6.92
C ASN A 558 -24.79 2.96 -6.18
N TRP A 559 -25.65 2.93 -5.14
CA TRP A 559 -25.90 1.71 -4.34
C TRP A 559 -26.59 0.57 -5.11
N LEU A 560 -27.50 0.87 -6.04
CA LEU A 560 -28.35 -0.14 -6.70
C LEU A 560 -27.60 -0.90 -7.80
N LYS A 561 -26.84 -0.18 -8.63
CA LYS A 561 -26.14 -0.75 -9.80
C LYS A 561 -25.23 -1.94 -9.44
N PRO A 562 -24.38 -1.90 -8.40
CA PRO A 562 -23.56 -3.04 -8.00
C PRO A 562 -24.35 -4.30 -7.60
N LEU A 563 -25.57 -4.14 -7.08
CA LEU A 563 -26.45 -5.29 -6.77
C LEU A 563 -26.94 -5.93 -8.07
N VAL A 564 -27.38 -5.12 -9.03
CA VAL A 564 -27.88 -5.57 -10.33
C VAL A 564 -26.77 -6.24 -11.14
N GLU A 565 -25.60 -5.61 -11.23
CA GLU A 565 -24.45 -6.17 -11.92
C GLU A 565 -24.06 -7.52 -11.31
N LEU A 566 -23.98 -7.61 -9.98
CA LEU A 566 -23.61 -8.85 -9.29
C LEU A 566 -24.61 -9.98 -9.54
N ILE A 567 -25.92 -9.73 -9.36
CA ILE A 567 -26.92 -10.79 -9.53
C ILE A 567 -26.98 -11.31 -10.97
N GLN A 568 -26.59 -10.48 -11.96
CA GLN A 568 -26.54 -10.84 -13.38
C GLN A 568 -25.28 -11.63 -13.78
N THR A 569 -24.22 -11.62 -12.97
CA THR A 569 -22.96 -12.30 -13.33
C THR A 569 -23.06 -13.83 -13.38
N ASP A 570 -23.99 -14.42 -12.62
CA ASP A 570 -24.21 -15.87 -12.55
C ASP A 570 -25.70 -16.13 -12.26
N ASP A 571 -26.35 -16.93 -13.10
CA ASP A 571 -27.76 -17.29 -12.93
C ASP A 571 -28.05 -18.08 -11.66
N LYS A 572 -27.01 -18.66 -11.02
CA LYS A 572 -27.12 -19.27 -9.70
C LYS A 572 -27.15 -18.26 -8.57
N ILE A 573 -26.92 -16.96 -8.78
CA ILE A 573 -27.07 -15.95 -7.74
C ILE A 573 -28.55 -15.61 -7.63
N GLY A 574 -29.19 -16.08 -6.55
CA GLY A 574 -30.62 -15.90 -6.32
C GLY A 574 -30.95 -14.63 -5.54
N MET A 575 -30.08 -14.25 -4.61
CA MET A 575 -30.29 -13.14 -3.69
C MET A 575 -28.98 -12.37 -3.44
N VAL A 576 -29.06 -11.04 -3.38
CA VAL A 576 -27.92 -10.16 -3.06
C VAL A 576 -28.32 -9.08 -2.05
N GLY A 577 -27.35 -8.61 -1.27
CA GLY A 577 -27.58 -7.66 -0.18
C GLY A 577 -26.56 -6.54 -0.10
N SER A 578 -27.01 -5.38 0.39
CA SER A 578 -26.15 -4.22 0.63
C SER A 578 -25.32 -4.36 1.91
N LYS A 579 -24.24 -3.58 1.98
CA LYS A 579 -23.56 -3.24 3.22
C LYS A 579 -24.35 -2.21 4.00
N LEU A 580 -24.64 -2.54 5.25
CA LEU A 580 -25.36 -1.66 6.16
C LEU A 580 -24.39 -0.94 7.08
N VAL A 581 -24.55 0.37 7.18
CA VAL A 581 -23.80 1.22 8.11
C VAL A 581 -24.76 2.04 8.95
N TYR A 582 -24.36 2.37 10.16
CA TYR A 582 -25.08 3.32 10.99
C TYR A 582 -24.84 4.75 10.52
N ALA A 583 -25.73 5.67 10.90
CA ALA A 583 -25.60 7.10 10.63
C ALA A 583 -24.30 7.72 11.19
N ASP A 584 -23.72 7.12 12.25
CA ASP A 584 -22.44 7.54 12.82
C ASP A 584 -21.21 7.02 12.04
N GLY A 585 -21.44 6.26 10.97
CA GLY A 585 -20.42 5.69 10.10
C GLY A 585 -19.81 4.37 10.57
N LYS A 586 -20.32 3.77 11.66
CA LYS A 586 -19.91 2.41 12.04
C LYS A 586 -20.59 1.34 11.18
N LEU A 587 -19.94 0.19 11.03
CA LEU A 587 -20.52 -0.95 10.35
C LEU A 587 -21.69 -1.51 11.16
N GLN A 588 -22.81 -1.77 10.49
CA GLN A 588 -23.94 -2.49 11.07
C GLN A 588 -23.90 -3.95 10.65
N GLU A 589 -23.72 -4.21 9.35
CA GLU A 589 -23.70 -5.56 8.80
C GLU A 589 -22.87 -5.63 7.50
N ALA A 590 -21.95 -6.61 7.44
CA ALA A 590 -21.22 -7.01 6.26
C ALA A 590 -21.58 -8.46 5.85
N GLY A 591 -22.89 -8.74 5.81
CA GLY A 591 -23.49 -10.06 5.73
C GLY A 591 -23.80 -10.68 7.09
N GLY A 592 -24.81 -11.54 7.14
CA GLY A 592 -25.21 -12.26 8.35
C GLY A 592 -24.57 -13.65 8.46
N ILE A 593 -24.25 -14.05 9.69
CA ILE A 593 -23.85 -15.42 10.06
C ILE A 593 -24.97 -16.04 10.89
N ILE A 594 -25.38 -17.26 10.55
CA ILE A 594 -26.25 -18.08 11.40
C ILE A 594 -25.39 -19.15 12.07
N TRP A 595 -25.57 -19.33 13.36
CA TRP A 595 -24.88 -20.37 14.12
C TRP A 595 -25.71 -21.64 14.22
N LYS A 596 -25.06 -22.73 14.64
CA LYS A 596 -25.68 -24.04 14.78
C LYS A 596 -26.91 -24.06 15.72
N ASP A 597 -26.98 -23.14 16.68
CA ASP A 597 -28.11 -22.94 17.60
C ASP A 597 -29.19 -21.97 17.06
N ALA A 598 -29.15 -21.69 15.75
CA ALA A 598 -29.96 -20.70 15.04
C ALA A 598 -29.75 -19.24 15.47
N SER A 599 -28.79 -18.92 16.36
CA SER A 599 -28.52 -17.51 16.66
C SER A 599 -27.89 -16.80 15.47
N GLY A 600 -28.37 -15.59 15.18
CA GLY A 600 -27.85 -14.73 14.12
C GLY A 600 -26.78 -13.76 14.62
N TRP A 601 -25.83 -13.43 13.76
CA TRP A 601 -24.84 -12.39 14.00
C TRP A 601 -24.64 -11.53 12.76
N ASN A 602 -24.95 -10.25 12.89
CA ASN A 602 -24.63 -9.24 11.88
C ASN A 602 -23.11 -9.04 11.88
N TYR A 603 -22.42 -9.61 10.89
CA TYR A 603 -20.96 -9.69 10.89
C TYR A 603 -20.35 -8.28 10.80
N GLY A 604 -19.43 -7.98 11.72
CA GLY A 604 -18.77 -6.68 11.80
C GLY A 604 -19.57 -5.59 12.53
N HIS A 605 -20.64 -5.95 13.24
CA HIS A 605 -21.43 -5.01 14.06
C HIS A 605 -20.55 -4.11 14.96
N LEU A 606 -20.73 -2.79 14.81
CA LEU A 606 -19.99 -1.70 15.47
C LEU A 606 -18.50 -1.60 15.14
N ASP A 607 -18.01 -2.36 14.16
CA ASP A 607 -16.62 -2.30 13.71
C ASP A 607 -16.42 -1.20 12.65
N ASP A 608 -15.16 -1.00 12.25
CA ASP A 608 -14.79 -0.11 11.16
C ASP A 608 -15.20 -0.72 9.80
N PRO A 609 -16.12 -0.08 9.04
CA PRO A 609 -16.56 -0.62 7.76
C PRO A 609 -15.45 -0.68 6.72
N GLU A 610 -14.34 0.04 6.88
CA GLU A 610 -13.25 0.11 5.90
C GLU A 610 -12.27 -1.06 5.97
N ARG A 611 -12.42 -1.96 6.96
CA ARG A 611 -11.52 -3.10 7.11
C ARG A 611 -11.64 -4.08 5.92
N PRO A 612 -10.52 -4.64 5.43
CA PRO A 612 -10.49 -5.60 4.32
C PRO A 612 -11.53 -6.72 4.38
N GLU A 613 -11.76 -7.29 5.57
CA GLU A 613 -12.70 -8.40 5.77
C GLU A 613 -14.17 -8.11 5.42
N TYR A 614 -14.53 -6.84 5.25
CA TYR A 614 -15.88 -6.36 4.96
C TYR A 614 -16.03 -5.78 3.55
N ASN A 615 -14.97 -5.78 2.73
CA ASN A 615 -14.91 -5.03 1.47
C ASN A 615 -14.70 -5.87 0.21
N TYR A 616 -15.02 -7.17 0.25
CA TYR A 616 -15.10 -8.03 -0.94
C TYR A 616 -16.45 -8.74 -1.04
N VAL A 617 -16.82 -9.14 -2.26
CA VAL A 617 -18.05 -9.89 -2.55
C VAL A 617 -17.92 -11.30 -1.98
N LYS A 618 -18.95 -11.79 -1.28
CA LYS A 618 -18.88 -13.13 -0.67
C LYS A 618 -20.24 -13.75 -0.44
N GLU A 619 -20.25 -15.08 -0.37
CA GLU A 619 -21.40 -15.84 0.09
C GLU A 619 -21.59 -15.69 1.60
N VAL A 620 -22.84 -15.53 2.02
CA VAL A 620 -23.22 -15.30 3.42
C VAL A 620 -24.43 -16.15 3.80
N ASP A 621 -24.74 -16.24 5.09
CA ASP A 621 -25.86 -17.06 5.54
C ASP A 621 -27.21 -16.41 5.27
N TYR A 622 -27.28 -15.11 5.49
CA TYR A 622 -28.43 -14.27 5.20
C TYR A 622 -27.98 -12.82 5.00
N ILE A 623 -28.90 -11.99 4.54
CA ILE A 623 -28.79 -10.53 4.52
C ILE A 623 -29.99 -10.00 5.28
N SER A 624 -29.79 -8.99 6.13
CA SER A 624 -30.89 -8.31 6.82
C SER A 624 -31.91 -7.72 5.84
N GLY A 625 -33.20 -7.88 6.14
CA GLY A 625 -34.33 -7.37 5.34
C GLY A 625 -34.36 -5.85 5.09
N ALA A 626 -33.42 -5.09 5.64
CA ALA A 626 -33.27 -3.65 5.42
C ALA A 626 -32.90 -3.27 3.98
N SER A 627 -32.15 -4.12 3.26
CA SER A 627 -31.84 -3.92 1.83
C SER A 627 -31.46 -5.27 1.18
N ILE A 628 -32.46 -5.97 0.65
CA ILE A 628 -32.30 -7.28 -0.01
C ILE A 628 -32.91 -7.26 -1.40
N MET A 629 -32.20 -7.83 -2.37
CA MET A 629 -32.70 -7.99 -3.73
C MET A 629 -32.71 -9.46 -4.14
N ILE A 630 -33.83 -9.91 -4.71
CA ILE A 630 -34.08 -11.29 -5.13
C ILE A 630 -34.64 -11.32 -6.55
N ARG A 631 -34.34 -12.39 -7.30
CA ARG A 631 -34.97 -12.64 -8.61
C ARG A 631 -36.48 -12.82 -8.44
N THR A 632 -37.28 -12.08 -9.21
CA THR A 632 -38.75 -12.12 -9.13
C THR A 632 -39.31 -13.51 -9.39
N GLN A 633 -38.70 -14.27 -10.31
CA GLN A 633 -39.09 -15.66 -10.57
C GLN A 633 -38.84 -16.55 -9.34
N LEU A 634 -37.67 -16.43 -8.72
CA LEU A 634 -37.32 -17.20 -7.52
C LEU A 634 -38.21 -16.83 -6.32
N TRP A 635 -38.53 -15.54 -6.15
CA TRP A 635 -39.48 -15.08 -5.13
C TRP A 635 -40.85 -15.77 -5.29
N LYS A 636 -41.38 -15.83 -6.52
CA LYS A 636 -42.65 -16.50 -6.84
C LYS A 636 -42.59 -18.02 -6.60
N GLU A 637 -41.45 -18.65 -6.91
CA GLU A 637 -41.22 -20.08 -6.65
C GLU A 637 -41.11 -20.42 -5.16
N ILE A 638 -40.59 -19.50 -4.35
CA ILE A 638 -40.53 -19.65 -2.89
C ILE A 638 -41.92 -19.44 -2.27
N GLY A 639 -42.71 -18.51 -2.83
CA GLY A 639 -44.01 -18.12 -2.29
C GLY A 639 -43.98 -16.90 -1.36
N GLY A 640 -42.89 -16.13 -1.40
CA GLY A 640 -42.66 -14.97 -0.54
C GLY A 640 -42.04 -15.33 0.81
N PHE A 641 -42.11 -14.40 1.77
CA PHE A 641 -41.70 -14.67 3.14
C PHE A 641 -42.65 -15.68 3.81
N ASP A 642 -42.11 -16.62 4.57
CA ASP A 642 -42.90 -17.65 5.27
C ASP A 642 -43.72 -17.03 6.42
N GLU A 643 -45.04 -17.07 6.28
CA GLU A 643 -46.00 -16.47 7.22
C GLU A 643 -45.90 -17.05 8.64
N THR A 644 -45.25 -18.21 8.82
CA THR A 644 -44.97 -18.80 10.14
C THR A 644 -44.12 -17.88 11.03
N PHE A 645 -43.36 -16.96 10.42
CA PHE A 645 -42.52 -15.96 11.10
C PHE A 645 -43.21 -14.60 11.29
N ALA A 646 -44.48 -14.45 10.89
CA ALA A 646 -45.22 -13.21 11.11
C ALA A 646 -45.30 -12.85 12.62
N PRO A 647 -45.21 -11.55 12.98
CA PRO A 647 -45.20 -10.39 12.07
C PRO A 647 -43.81 -9.98 11.53
N ALA A 648 -42.70 -10.40 12.15
CA ALA A 648 -41.32 -10.05 11.78
C ALA A 648 -40.26 -10.90 12.54
N TYR A 649 -38.99 -10.73 12.18
CA TYR A 649 -37.78 -11.46 12.62
C TYR A 649 -37.68 -12.91 12.14
N TYR A 650 -36.52 -13.26 11.56
CA TYR A 650 -36.15 -14.54 10.89
C TYR A 650 -36.77 -14.79 9.52
N GLU A 651 -37.64 -13.92 9.01
CA GLU A 651 -38.19 -13.97 7.66
C GLU A 651 -37.12 -13.85 6.56
N ASP A 652 -36.15 -12.98 6.78
CA ASP A 652 -35.02 -12.74 5.88
C ASP A 652 -34.01 -13.90 5.91
N SER A 653 -33.73 -14.42 7.10
CA SER A 653 -32.90 -15.60 7.33
C SER A 653 -33.54 -16.84 6.71
N ASP A 654 -34.85 -17.03 6.87
CA ASP A 654 -35.60 -18.14 6.28
C ASP A 654 -35.60 -18.06 4.76
N LEU A 655 -35.85 -16.88 4.20
CA LEU A 655 -35.77 -16.65 2.76
C LEU A 655 -34.38 -17.03 2.21
N ALA A 656 -33.31 -16.62 2.89
CA ALA A 656 -31.94 -16.98 2.50
C ALA A 656 -31.70 -18.50 2.51
N PHE A 657 -32.27 -19.22 3.48
CA PHE A 657 -32.18 -20.68 3.54
C PHE A 657 -33.01 -21.35 2.44
N GLU A 658 -34.21 -20.85 2.14
CA GLU A 658 -35.04 -21.35 1.04
C GLU A 658 -34.41 -21.11 -0.35
N VAL A 659 -33.76 -19.95 -0.56
CA VAL A 659 -32.95 -19.65 -1.76
C VAL A 659 -31.85 -20.71 -1.93
N ARG A 660 -31.07 -20.97 -0.87
CA ARG A 660 -29.96 -21.93 -0.91
C ARG A 660 -30.42 -23.38 -1.06
N LYS A 661 -31.53 -23.75 -0.43
CA LYS A 661 -32.14 -25.08 -0.58
C LYS A 661 -32.50 -25.41 -2.03
N ARG A 662 -32.80 -24.39 -2.85
CA ARG A 662 -33.06 -24.51 -4.29
C ARG A 662 -31.80 -24.49 -5.16
N GLY A 663 -30.61 -24.45 -4.56
CA GLY A 663 -29.33 -24.46 -5.28
C GLY A 663 -28.81 -23.10 -5.71
N TYR A 664 -29.44 -22.01 -5.25
CA TYR A 664 -28.99 -20.65 -5.50
C TYR A 664 -28.02 -20.13 -4.42
N LYS A 665 -27.23 -19.13 -4.76
CA LYS A 665 -26.29 -18.42 -3.87
C LYS A 665 -26.96 -17.17 -3.28
N VAL A 666 -26.51 -16.83 -2.08
CA VAL A 666 -26.83 -15.58 -1.37
C VAL A 666 -25.54 -14.80 -1.20
N LEU A 667 -25.45 -13.60 -1.80
CA LEU A 667 -24.22 -12.81 -1.81
C LEU A 667 -24.35 -11.45 -1.11
N TYR A 668 -23.29 -11.06 -0.43
CA TYR A 668 -23.08 -9.72 0.09
C TYR A 668 -22.29 -8.86 -0.93
N GLN A 669 -22.75 -7.62 -1.16
CA GLN A 669 -22.14 -6.67 -2.09
C GLN A 669 -21.66 -5.41 -1.36
N PRO A 670 -20.35 -5.29 -1.04
CA PRO A 670 -19.81 -4.17 -0.26
C PRO A 670 -19.85 -2.80 -0.96
N LYS A 671 -19.96 -2.75 -2.30
CA LYS A 671 -20.07 -1.48 -3.03
C LYS A 671 -21.45 -0.84 -2.87
N SER A 672 -22.48 -1.65 -2.66
CA SER A 672 -23.82 -1.17 -2.34
C SER A 672 -23.86 -0.81 -0.87
N VAL A 673 -23.87 0.50 -0.55
CA VAL A 673 -23.89 0.97 0.84
C VAL A 673 -25.20 1.66 1.14
N VAL A 674 -25.80 1.26 2.24
CA VAL A 674 -27.06 1.82 2.75
C VAL A 674 -26.86 2.19 4.21
N VAL A 675 -27.17 3.43 4.57
CA VAL A 675 -27.27 3.87 5.96
C VAL A 675 -28.62 3.41 6.50
N HIS A 676 -28.66 2.79 7.66
CA HIS A 676 -29.91 2.31 8.27
C HIS A 676 -30.02 2.79 9.73
N PHE A 677 -31.12 3.47 10.05
CA PHE A 677 -31.34 4.13 11.34
C PHE A 677 -32.00 3.19 12.37
N GLU A 678 -31.44 2.00 12.56
CA GLU A 678 -32.01 0.88 13.32
C GLU A 678 -32.77 1.26 14.61
N GLY A 679 -33.96 0.67 14.80
CA GLY A 679 -34.75 0.79 16.04
C GLY A 679 -35.82 1.89 16.02
N ILE A 680 -35.94 2.63 14.92
CA ILE A 680 -36.94 3.68 14.72
C ILE A 680 -38.30 3.11 14.30
N SER A 681 -38.30 2.09 13.45
CA SER A 681 -39.50 1.39 12.98
C SER A 681 -40.09 0.43 14.04
N ASN A 682 -39.26 -0.25 14.85
CA ASN A 682 -39.69 -1.36 15.71
C ASN A 682 -39.35 -1.26 17.22
N GLY A 683 -38.73 -0.17 17.70
CA GLY A 683 -38.39 0.06 19.11
C GLY A 683 -37.17 -0.72 19.64
N THR A 684 -36.76 -0.46 20.89
CA THR A 684 -35.52 -0.99 21.50
C THR A 684 -35.74 -2.00 22.66
N ASP A 685 -36.97 -2.18 23.12
CA ASP A 685 -37.30 -3.07 24.24
C ASP A 685 -37.47 -4.53 23.77
N THR A 686 -36.79 -5.47 24.44
CA THR A 686 -36.90 -6.92 24.18
C THR A 686 -37.95 -7.61 25.05
N SER A 687 -38.52 -6.88 26.02
CA SER A 687 -39.53 -7.40 26.96
C SER A 687 -40.97 -7.18 26.50
N ASN A 688 -41.22 -6.23 25.58
CA ASN A 688 -42.51 -5.96 24.93
C ASN A 688 -42.31 -5.43 23.49
N GLY A 689 -43.19 -5.78 22.55
CA GLY A 689 -43.16 -5.29 21.16
C GLY A 689 -42.71 -6.33 20.11
N GLN A 690 -42.46 -5.90 18.86
CA GLN A 690 -42.10 -6.81 17.76
C GLN A 690 -40.79 -7.59 18.02
N LYS A 691 -39.82 -7.02 18.76
CA LYS A 691 -38.54 -7.69 19.10
C LYS A 691 -38.69 -8.96 19.97
N ALA A 692 -39.80 -9.11 20.70
CA ALA A 692 -40.08 -10.35 21.45
C ALA A 692 -40.24 -11.57 20.53
N TYR A 693 -40.66 -11.36 19.28
CA TYR A 693 -40.77 -12.43 18.29
C TYR A 693 -39.43 -12.99 17.86
N GLN A 694 -38.31 -12.27 18.05
CA GLN A 694 -36.98 -12.78 17.70
C GLN A 694 -36.64 -14.10 18.41
N LEU A 695 -36.94 -14.22 19.71
CA LEU A 695 -36.68 -15.45 20.47
C LEU A 695 -37.67 -16.58 20.14
N ILE A 696 -38.92 -16.23 19.82
CA ILE A 696 -39.95 -17.20 19.45
C ILE A 696 -39.62 -17.78 18.07
N ASN A 697 -39.33 -16.91 17.11
CA ASN A 697 -39.04 -17.25 15.74
C ASN A 697 -37.67 -17.91 15.58
N GLN A 698 -36.68 -17.60 16.43
CA GLN A 698 -35.43 -18.37 16.50
C GLN A 698 -35.68 -19.86 16.74
N LYS A 699 -36.59 -20.21 17.68
CA LYS A 699 -36.93 -21.60 17.96
C LYS A 699 -37.61 -22.26 16.77
N LYS A 700 -38.58 -21.57 16.14
CA LYS A 700 -39.25 -22.05 14.93
C LYS A 700 -38.25 -22.29 13.79
N PHE A 701 -37.34 -21.35 13.58
CA PHE A 701 -36.29 -21.41 12.59
C PHE A 701 -35.33 -22.58 12.85
N TYR A 702 -34.91 -22.76 14.11
CA TYR A 702 -34.08 -23.90 14.52
C TYR A 702 -34.77 -25.22 14.19
N GLU A 703 -36.04 -25.40 14.58
CA GLU A 703 -36.78 -26.63 14.30
C GLU A 703 -36.95 -26.88 12.79
N LYS A 704 -37.23 -25.83 12.00
CA LYS A 704 -37.36 -25.92 10.54
C LYS A 704 -36.05 -26.32 9.85
N TRP A 705 -34.92 -25.79 10.31
CA TRP A 705 -33.62 -25.90 9.62
C TRP A 705 -32.58 -26.73 10.36
N LYS A 706 -32.97 -27.46 11.41
CA LYS A 706 -32.09 -28.19 12.31
C LYS A 706 -31.02 -29.01 11.58
N ASP A 707 -31.43 -29.83 10.62
CA ASP A 707 -30.50 -30.71 9.89
C ASP A 707 -29.45 -29.92 9.09
N ILE A 708 -29.84 -28.78 8.50
CA ILE A 708 -28.92 -27.89 7.77
C ILE A 708 -27.99 -27.19 8.74
N LEU A 709 -28.51 -26.65 9.84
CA LEU A 709 -27.73 -25.99 10.89
C LEU A 709 -26.69 -26.94 11.48
N GLU A 710 -27.06 -28.17 11.78
CA GLU A 710 -26.14 -29.16 12.34
C GLU A 710 -25.05 -29.59 11.35
N ARG A 711 -25.41 -29.73 10.06
CA ARG A 711 -24.51 -30.19 9.00
C ARG A 711 -23.54 -29.10 8.53
N GLU A 712 -24.04 -27.87 8.35
CA GLU A 712 -23.32 -26.83 7.60
C GLU A 712 -22.79 -25.69 8.48
N HIS A 713 -23.38 -25.43 9.64
CA HIS A 713 -23.01 -24.28 10.47
C HIS A 713 -22.10 -24.65 11.65
N PHE A 714 -21.35 -23.68 12.15
CA PHE A 714 -20.45 -23.84 13.31
C PHE A 714 -21.16 -23.50 14.62
N SER A 715 -20.60 -23.95 15.74
CA SER A 715 -21.02 -23.47 17.06
C SER A 715 -20.79 -21.97 17.19
N ASN A 716 -21.63 -21.29 17.95
CA ASN A 716 -21.60 -19.84 18.11
C ASN A 716 -20.19 -19.32 18.47
N GLY A 717 -19.72 -18.34 17.69
CA GLY A 717 -18.43 -17.66 17.88
C GLY A 717 -17.19 -18.49 17.53
N LYS A 718 -17.36 -19.69 16.94
CA LYS A 718 -16.24 -20.55 16.55
C LYS A 718 -16.01 -20.50 15.04
N ASN A 719 -14.74 -20.56 14.64
CA ASN A 719 -14.31 -20.56 13.24
C ASN A 719 -14.90 -19.40 12.43
N VAL A 720 -14.94 -18.20 13.03
CA VAL A 720 -15.53 -16.99 12.42
C VAL A 720 -14.97 -16.74 11.02
N PHE A 721 -13.65 -16.95 10.84
CA PHE A 721 -12.96 -16.82 9.55
C PHE A 721 -13.60 -17.66 8.43
N LEU A 722 -14.06 -18.89 8.73
CA LEU A 722 -14.76 -19.74 7.77
C LEU A 722 -16.26 -19.44 7.69
N ALA A 723 -16.87 -19.11 8.82
CA ALA A 723 -18.30 -18.85 8.92
C ALA A 723 -18.72 -17.63 8.08
N ARG A 724 -17.94 -16.54 8.15
CA ARG A 724 -18.24 -15.25 7.50
C ARG A 724 -18.32 -15.28 5.97
N ASP A 725 -17.80 -16.35 5.34
CA ASP A 725 -17.73 -16.52 3.88
C ASP A 725 -18.39 -17.84 3.42
N ARG A 726 -19.09 -18.55 4.33
CA ARG A 726 -19.61 -19.91 4.11
C ARG A 726 -18.58 -20.89 3.52
N ASN A 727 -17.35 -20.81 4.02
CA ASN A 727 -16.19 -21.44 3.40
C ASN A 727 -15.89 -22.85 3.93
N ARG A 728 -16.80 -23.47 4.69
CA ARG A 728 -16.55 -24.76 5.38
C ARG A 728 -16.21 -25.92 4.44
N ALA A 729 -16.78 -25.94 3.24
CA ALA A 729 -16.59 -27.01 2.25
C ALA A 729 -15.62 -26.63 1.11
N LYS A 730 -15.14 -25.38 1.09
CA LYS A 730 -14.35 -24.83 0.00
C LYS A 730 -12.86 -24.85 0.37
N LYS A 731 -12.03 -25.13 -0.63
CA LYS A 731 -10.58 -25.09 -0.49
C LYS A 731 -10.11 -23.64 -0.46
N SER A 732 -9.21 -23.29 0.46
CA SER A 732 -8.69 -21.93 0.59
C SER A 732 -7.24 -21.80 0.14
N LEU A 733 -6.95 -20.73 -0.60
CA LEU A 733 -5.64 -20.38 -1.13
C LEU A 733 -5.20 -19.01 -0.60
N LEU A 734 -3.93 -18.90 -0.23
CA LEU A 734 -3.29 -17.62 0.06
C LEU A 734 -2.31 -17.28 -1.06
N PHE A 735 -2.53 -16.15 -1.74
CA PHE A 735 -1.59 -15.60 -2.72
C PHE A 735 -0.74 -14.50 -2.08
N ILE A 736 0.57 -14.56 -2.30
CA ILE A 736 1.54 -13.56 -1.86
C ILE A 736 2.35 -13.07 -3.05
N ASP A 737 2.29 -11.78 -3.34
CA ASP A 737 3.09 -11.11 -4.37
C ASP A 737 3.59 -9.75 -3.89
N HIS A 738 4.39 -9.06 -4.70
CA HIS A 738 4.99 -7.77 -4.38
C HIS A 738 3.95 -6.68 -4.08
N TYR A 739 2.87 -6.64 -4.86
CA TYR A 739 1.75 -5.69 -4.73
C TYR A 739 0.51 -6.24 -5.45
N VAL A 740 -0.64 -5.61 -5.24
CA VAL A 740 -1.89 -5.95 -5.96
C VAL A 740 -1.65 -5.90 -7.48
N PRO A 741 -1.86 -7.00 -8.24
CA PRO A 741 -1.42 -7.10 -9.63
C PRO A 741 -2.05 -6.02 -10.53
N THR A 742 -1.20 -5.15 -11.08
CA THR A 742 -1.63 -4.15 -12.07
C THR A 742 -1.59 -4.76 -13.46
N TYR A 743 -2.66 -5.48 -13.83
CA TYR A 743 -2.70 -6.40 -14.98
C TYR A 743 -2.40 -5.75 -16.34
N ASP A 744 -2.55 -4.44 -16.47
CA ASP A 744 -2.33 -3.68 -17.71
C ASP A 744 -0.92 -3.07 -17.80
N LYS A 745 -0.07 -3.18 -16.76
CA LYS A 745 1.25 -2.51 -16.71
C LYS A 745 2.43 -3.43 -17.03
N ASP A 746 2.35 -4.71 -16.72
CA ASP A 746 3.39 -5.69 -17.00
C ASP A 746 2.84 -7.12 -17.11
N ALA A 747 3.56 -7.96 -17.87
CA ALA A 747 3.15 -9.34 -18.15
C ALA A 747 3.09 -10.23 -16.88
N GLY A 748 3.94 -9.95 -15.89
CA GLY A 748 3.93 -10.68 -14.62
C GLY A 748 2.64 -10.43 -13.86
N SER A 749 2.29 -9.15 -13.67
CA SER A 749 1.04 -8.75 -13.03
C SER A 749 -0.20 -9.29 -13.76
N ARG A 750 -0.22 -9.25 -15.11
CA ARG A 750 -1.31 -9.83 -15.90
C ARG A 750 -1.49 -11.33 -15.66
N THR A 751 -0.38 -12.05 -15.61
CA THR A 751 -0.39 -13.51 -15.38
C THR A 751 -0.91 -13.84 -13.99
N ILE A 752 -0.48 -13.12 -12.95
CA ILE A 752 -0.98 -13.35 -11.58
C ILE A 752 -2.45 -13.00 -11.45
N PHE A 753 -2.91 -11.90 -12.06
CA PHE A 753 -4.32 -11.57 -12.12
C PHE A 753 -5.16 -12.68 -12.78
N GLN A 754 -4.68 -13.23 -13.90
CA GLN A 754 -5.37 -14.33 -14.59
C GLN A 754 -5.35 -15.63 -13.79
N TYR A 755 -4.27 -15.93 -13.05
CA TYR A 755 -4.24 -17.07 -12.14
C TYR A 755 -5.23 -16.89 -10.99
N LEU A 756 -5.32 -15.69 -10.40
CA LEU A 756 -6.31 -15.36 -9.37
C LEU A 756 -7.74 -15.58 -9.90
N LYS A 757 -8.04 -15.05 -11.09
CA LYS A 757 -9.34 -15.25 -11.76
C LYS A 757 -9.62 -16.75 -11.99
N LEU A 758 -8.65 -17.49 -12.52
CA LEU A 758 -8.77 -18.93 -12.79
C LEU A 758 -9.13 -19.71 -11.52
N VAL A 759 -8.41 -19.47 -10.41
CA VAL A 759 -8.66 -20.23 -9.17
C VAL A 759 -10.00 -19.86 -8.52
N VAL A 760 -10.46 -18.61 -8.66
CA VAL A 760 -11.81 -18.20 -8.25
C VAL A 760 -12.86 -18.91 -9.09
N ASP A 761 -12.67 -18.98 -10.41
CA ASP A 761 -13.58 -19.69 -11.34
C ASP A 761 -13.63 -21.20 -11.05
N MET A 762 -12.53 -21.78 -10.55
CA MET A 762 -12.46 -23.17 -10.06
C MET A 762 -13.14 -23.36 -8.69
N GLY A 763 -13.69 -22.30 -8.08
CA GLY A 763 -14.45 -22.35 -6.83
C GLY A 763 -13.63 -22.24 -5.55
N TYR A 764 -12.35 -21.86 -5.63
CA TYR A 764 -11.52 -21.67 -4.44
C TYR A 764 -11.84 -20.34 -3.74
N ASN A 765 -11.70 -20.35 -2.41
CA ASN A 765 -11.69 -19.12 -1.61
C ASN A 765 -10.27 -18.57 -1.58
N VAL A 766 -10.09 -17.31 -1.98
CA VAL A 766 -8.76 -16.73 -2.19
C VAL A 766 -8.56 -15.52 -1.29
N LYS A 767 -7.42 -15.51 -0.61
CA LYS A 767 -6.91 -14.37 0.16
C LYS A 767 -5.63 -13.88 -0.50
N PHE A 768 -5.43 -12.57 -0.56
CA PHE A 768 -4.29 -11.96 -1.24
C PHE A 768 -3.51 -11.02 -0.33
N ILE A 769 -2.19 -11.20 -0.27
CA ILE A 769 -1.25 -10.29 0.40
C ILE A 769 -0.32 -9.67 -0.66
N GLY A 770 -0.41 -8.35 -0.82
CA GLY A 770 0.66 -7.57 -1.44
C GLY A 770 1.69 -7.18 -0.39
N ASP A 771 2.98 -7.41 -0.63
CA ASP A 771 4.06 -7.12 0.34
C ASP A 771 4.11 -5.65 0.80
N ASN A 772 3.61 -4.75 -0.04
CA ASN A 772 3.47 -3.33 0.28
C ASN A 772 2.27 -3.00 1.19
N PHE A 773 1.32 -3.93 1.37
CA PHE A 773 0.06 -3.78 2.10
C PHE A 773 -0.75 -2.56 1.66
N TYR A 774 -0.63 -2.17 0.38
CA TYR A 774 -1.28 -0.99 -0.17
C TYR A 774 -2.43 -1.39 -1.07
N LYS A 775 -3.57 -0.70 -0.91
CA LYS A 775 -4.77 -0.90 -1.73
C LYS A 775 -4.62 -0.14 -3.06
N SER A 776 -3.95 -0.75 -4.03
CA SER A 776 -3.79 -0.14 -5.36
C SER A 776 -5.10 -0.16 -6.14
N GLU A 777 -5.73 0.99 -6.30
CA GLU A 777 -6.96 1.14 -7.09
C GLU A 777 -6.67 1.41 -8.58
N PRO A 778 -7.57 0.97 -9.50
CA PRO A 778 -8.81 0.22 -9.25
C PRO A 778 -8.62 -1.30 -9.04
N TYR A 779 -7.38 -1.79 -9.17
CA TYR A 779 -7.05 -3.23 -9.21
C TYR A 779 -7.48 -4.00 -7.97
N ALA A 780 -7.33 -3.41 -6.78
CA ALA A 780 -7.74 -4.04 -5.52
C ALA A 780 -9.26 -4.22 -5.48
N THR A 781 -10.00 -3.18 -5.86
CA THR A 781 -11.46 -3.24 -5.99
C THR A 781 -11.89 -4.31 -7.00
N GLU A 782 -11.19 -4.48 -8.13
CA GLU A 782 -11.52 -5.54 -9.09
C GLU A 782 -11.37 -6.94 -8.47
N LEU A 783 -10.27 -7.21 -7.75
CA LEU A 783 -10.10 -8.48 -7.04
C LEU A 783 -11.18 -8.68 -5.96
N GLU A 784 -11.50 -7.63 -5.20
CA GLU A 784 -12.56 -7.65 -4.20
C GLU A 784 -13.94 -7.97 -4.81
N GLN A 785 -14.23 -7.46 -6.00
CA GLN A 785 -15.48 -7.77 -6.71
C GLN A 785 -15.50 -9.19 -7.30
N MET A 786 -14.34 -9.80 -7.57
CA MET A 786 -14.23 -11.24 -7.85
C MET A 786 -14.43 -12.12 -6.61
N GLY A 787 -14.46 -11.51 -5.42
CA GLY A 787 -14.60 -12.20 -4.14
C GLY A 787 -13.29 -12.59 -3.47
N ILE A 788 -12.19 -11.95 -3.87
CA ILE A 788 -10.87 -12.11 -3.25
C ILE A 788 -10.73 -11.11 -2.11
N GLU A 789 -10.37 -11.58 -0.91
CA GLU A 789 -10.05 -10.67 0.21
C GLU A 789 -8.60 -10.18 0.07
N VAL A 790 -8.45 -8.88 -0.17
CA VAL A 790 -7.13 -8.24 -0.30
C VAL A 790 -6.71 -7.65 1.05
N LEU A 791 -5.62 -8.14 1.64
CA LEU A 791 -5.13 -7.65 2.92
C LEU A 791 -4.28 -6.38 2.73
N TYR A 792 -4.80 -5.24 3.19
CA TYR A 792 -4.14 -3.94 3.09
C TYR A 792 -4.21 -3.14 4.40
N GLY A 793 -3.36 -2.13 4.51
CA GLY A 793 -3.34 -1.15 5.60
C GLY A 793 -2.30 -1.44 6.71
N PRO A 794 -2.10 -0.47 7.62
CA PRO A 794 -1.06 -0.55 8.65
C PRO A 794 -1.21 -1.75 9.59
N HIS A 795 -2.44 -2.16 9.88
CA HIS A 795 -2.71 -3.27 10.78
C HIS A 795 -2.11 -4.57 10.24
N TYR A 796 -2.47 -4.96 9.02
CA TYR A 796 -1.92 -6.16 8.37
C TYR A 796 -0.43 -6.02 8.08
N ALA A 797 0.05 -4.83 7.72
CA ALA A 797 1.49 -4.60 7.55
C ALA A 797 2.33 -4.96 8.79
N ASN A 798 1.80 -4.69 9.99
CA ASN A 798 2.50 -4.94 11.25
C ASN A 798 2.20 -6.33 11.85
N HIS A 799 1.06 -6.94 11.51
CA HIS A 799 0.56 -8.17 12.15
C HIS A 799 0.30 -9.32 11.18
N TRP A 800 0.82 -9.28 9.95
CA TRP A 800 0.63 -10.37 8.98
C TRP A 800 1.10 -11.74 9.51
N LYS A 801 2.12 -11.76 10.38
CA LYS A 801 2.61 -12.99 11.03
C LYS A 801 1.55 -13.58 11.95
N ASP A 802 0.97 -12.76 12.82
CA ASP A 802 -0.10 -13.18 13.73
C ASP A 802 -1.32 -13.65 12.94
N TRP A 803 -1.69 -12.90 11.89
CA TRP A 803 -2.77 -13.29 11.00
C TRP A 803 -2.52 -14.64 10.30
N VAL A 804 -1.30 -14.88 9.82
CA VAL A 804 -0.90 -16.17 9.23
C VAL A 804 -0.93 -17.28 10.28
N LYS A 805 -0.51 -17.01 11.52
CA LYS A 805 -0.55 -18.02 12.59
C LYS A 805 -2.00 -18.40 12.95
N GLU A 806 -2.90 -17.44 12.98
CA GLU A 806 -4.31 -17.63 13.33
C GLU A 806 -5.11 -18.29 12.19
N ASN A 807 -4.85 -17.90 10.93
CA ASN A 807 -5.66 -18.32 9.78
C ASN A 807 -4.96 -19.32 8.85
N GLY A 808 -3.63 -19.45 8.98
CA GLY A 808 -2.75 -20.39 8.30
C GLY A 808 -3.26 -21.82 8.20
N PRO A 809 -3.76 -22.42 9.29
CA PRO A 809 -4.28 -23.78 9.29
C PRO A 809 -5.44 -24.04 8.30
N TRP A 810 -6.11 -22.98 7.82
CA TRP A 810 -7.23 -23.10 6.88
C TRP A 810 -6.79 -23.03 5.42
N PHE A 811 -5.55 -22.65 5.13
CA PHE A 811 -5.03 -22.65 3.77
C PHE A 811 -4.48 -24.03 3.42
N GLU A 812 -4.97 -24.62 2.34
CA GLU A 812 -4.39 -25.86 1.80
C GLU A 812 -3.12 -25.56 1.01
N THR A 813 -3.08 -24.41 0.36
CA THR A 813 -1.98 -24.01 -0.52
C THR A 813 -1.66 -22.52 -0.35
N VAL A 814 -0.37 -22.21 -0.32
CA VAL A 814 0.16 -20.85 -0.36
C VAL A 814 0.94 -20.66 -1.66
N PHE A 815 0.50 -19.72 -2.47
CA PHE A 815 1.12 -19.37 -3.74
C PHE A 815 2.01 -18.14 -3.57
N MET A 816 3.29 -18.26 -3.89
CA MET A 816 4.27 -17.18 -3.76
C MET A 816 4.91 -16.86 -5.09
N ASN A 817 5.09 -15.56 -5.34
CA ASN A 817 5.75 -15.04 -6.53
C ASN A 817 7.02 -14.28 -6.16
N ARG A 818 7.97 -14.24 -7.11
CA ARG A 818 9.18 -13.39 -7.11
C ARG A 818 10.17 -13.68 -5.97
N PRO A 819 11.47 -13.85 -6.26
CA PRO A 819 12.44 -14.29 -5.25
C PRO A 819 12.62 -13.31 -4.07
N HIS A 820 12.64 -12.00 -4.34
CA HIS A 820 12.83 -10.99 -3.29
C HIS A 820 11.65 -10.86 -2.32
N ILE A 821 10.45 -11.26 -2.73
CA ILE A 821 9.26 -11.28 -1.87
C ILE A 821 9.18 -12.61 -1.14
N SER A 822 9.25 -13.72 -1.89
CA SER A 822 9.08 -15.07 -1.34
C SER A 822 10.05 -15.38 -0.20
N LYS A 823 11.30 -14.88 -0.25
CA LYS A 823 12.29 -15.04 0.83
C LYS A 823 11.80 -14.53 2.19
N LYS A 824 10.95 -13.49 2.23
CA LYS A 824 10.42 -12.91 3.47
C LYS A 824 9.36 -13.81 4.14
N TYR A 825 8.59 -14.55 3.36
CA TYR A 825 7.39 -15.28 3.83
C TYR A 825 7.61 -16.78 3.98
N ILE A 826 8.45 -17.38 3.12
CA ILE A 826 8.50 -18.85 2.97
C ILE A 826 8.84 -19.60 4.25
N ASP A 827 9.80 -19.11 5.03
CA ASP A 827 10.21 -19.76 6.28
C ASP A 827 9.07 -19.71 7.31
N TYR A 828 8.47 -18.53 7.49
CA TYR A 828 7.38 -18.36 8.44
C TYR A 828 6.15 -19.19 8.08
N ILE A 829 5.82 -19.29 6.79
CA ILE A 829 4.70 -20.09 6.30
C ILE A 829 4.96 -21.59 6.53
N LYS A 830 6.16 -22.10 6.23
CA LYS A 830 6.51 -23.51 6.48
C LYS A 830 6.56 -23.86 7.96
N GLU A 831 6.94 -22.91 8.81
CA GLU A 831 7.02 -23.11 10.27
C GLU A 831 5.65 -23.07 10.97
N ASN A 832 4.70 -22.30 10.45
CA ASN A 832 3.42 -22.02 11.14
C ASN A 832 2.19 -22.59 10.43
N THR A 833 2.35 -23.20 9.25
CA THR A 833 1.25 -23.77 8.47
C THR A 833 1.62 -25.16 7.94
N ASN A 834 0.61 -25.99 7.67
CA ASN A 834 0.77 -27.27 6.95
C ASN A 834 0.46 -27.14 5.44
N SER A 835 0.43 -25.90 4.94
CA SER A 835 0.03 -25.62 3.56
C SER A 835 1.10 -26.06 2.57
N LYS A 836 0.67 -26.55 1.40
CA LYS A 836 1.52 -26.78 0.24
C LYS A 836 2.02 -25.43 -0.28
N VAL A 837 3.34 -25.24 -0.38
CA VAL A 837 3.92 -24.01 -0.91
C VAL A 837 4.22 -24.17 -2.39
N ILE A 838 3.57 -23.35 -3.21
CA ILE A 838 3.85 -23.21 -4.64
C ILE A 838 4.68 -21.95 -4.83
N TYR A 839 5.86 -22.08 -5.43
CA TYR A 839 6.71 -20.95 -5.78
C TYR A 839 6.78 -20.77 -7.29
N ASN A 840 6.28 -19.64 -7.80
CA ASN A 840 6.41 -19.27 -9.20
C ASN A 840 7.66 -18.42 -9.43
N VAL A 841 8.56 -18.95 -10.25
CA VAL A 841 9.82 -18.29 -10.58
C VAL A 841 9.60 -17.07 -11.48
N CYS A 842 8.50 -17.04 -12.24
CA CYS A 842 8.23 -16.14 -13.37
C CYS A 842 9.29 -16.27 -14.47
N ASP A 843 10.53 -15.92 -14.18
CA ASP A 843 11.69 -16.21 -15.00
C ASP A 843 12.92 -16.42 -14.12
N LEU A 844 13.88 -17.24 -14.56
CA LEU A 844 15.14 -17.42 -13.82
C LEU A 844 16.00 -16.15 -13.89
N HIS A 845 16.00 -15.35 -12.83
CA HIS A 845 16.68 -14.06 -12.78
C HIS A 845 18.19 -14.23 -12.98
N PHE A 846 18.79 -15.24 -12.34
CA PHE A 846 20.22 -15.51 -12.53
C PHE A 846 20.57 -15.82 -13.99
N LEU A 847 19.71 -16.54 -14.72
CA LEU A 847 19.96 -16.93 -16.10
C LEU A 847 19.89 -15.71 -17.01
N ARG A 848 18.91 -14.85 -16.79
CA ARG A 848 18.74 -13.60 -17.54
C ARG A 848 19.95 -12.69 -17.38
N GLU A 849 20.40 -12.46 -16.15
CA GLU A 849 21.57 -11.60 -15.90
C GLU A 849 22.86 -12.22 -16.45
N ARG A 850 23.01 -13.55 -16.38
CA ARG A 850 24.17 -14.23 -17.00
C ARG A 850 24.21 -14.02 -18.51
N ARG A 851 23.08 -14.17 -19.20
CA ARG A 851 22.98 -13.93 -20.65
C ARG A 851 23.16 -12.46 -21.01
N GLN A 852 22.71 -11.54 -20.15
CA GLN A 852 22.99 -10.13 -20.33
C GLN A 852 24.49 -9.86 -20.27
N TYR A 853 25.21 -10.46 -19.31
CA TYR A 853 26.67 -10.42 -19.27
C TYR A 853 27.31 -11.01 -20.55
N GLU A 854 26.82 -12.13 -21.07
CA GLU A 854 27.35 -12.74 -22.30
C GLU A 854 27.25 -11.80 -23.53
N ILE A 855 26.27 -10.89 -23.55
CA ILE A 855 26.11 -9.88 -24.61
C ILE A 855 26.87 -8.59 -24.31
N THR A 856 26.78 -8.06 -23.09
CA THR A 856 27.32 -6.74 -22.73
C THR A 856 28.78 -6.79 -22.27
N ASN A 857 29.27 -7.97 -21.87
CA ASN A 857 30.53 -8.22 -21.16
C ASN A 857 30.70 -7.42 -19.85
N ASP A 858 29.59 -6.94 -19.27
CA ASP A 858 29.60 -6.17 -18.04
C ASP A 858 29.55 -7.09 -16.80
N ILE A 859 30.70 -7.19 -16.12
CA ILE A 859 30.93 -8.17 -15.05
C ILE A 859 29.97 -8.04 -13.86
N ARG A 860 29.36 -6.87 -13.67
CA ARG A 860 28.36 -6.63 -12.61
C ARG A 860 27.15 -7.56 -12.74
N PHE A 861 26.74 -7.86 -13.97
CA PHE A 861 25.64 -8.82 -14.21
C PHE A 861 26.06 -10.25 -13.90
N LEU A 862 27.33 -10.62 -14.07
CA LEU A 862 27.82 -11.96 -13.69
C LEU A 862 27.84 -12.13 -12.16
N GLU A 863 28.27 -11.10 -11.42
CA GLU A 863 28.24 -11.12 -9.96
C GLU A 863 26.82 -11.12 -9.41
N SER A 864 25.94 -10.29 -9.96
CA SER A 864 24.52 -10.24 -9.59
C SER A 864 23.83 -11.58 -9.90
N SER A 865 24.12 -12.19 -11.05
CA SER A 865 23.63 -13.51 -11.43
C SER A 865 23.96 -14.57 -10.37
N LYS A 866 25.23 -14.62 -9.90
CA LYS A 866 25.65 -15.54 -8.82
C LYS A 866 24.92 -15.29 -7.51
N LYS A 867 24.58 -14.04 -7.18
CA LYS A 867 23.80 -13.69 -5.98
C LYS A 867 22.36 -14.16 -6.11
N TRP A 868 21.71 -13.88 -7.25
CA TRP A 868 20.33 -14.32 -7.51
C TRP A 868 20.20 -15.83 -7.54
N GLN A 869 21.17 -16.54 -8.13
CA GLN A 869 21.15 -18.00 -8.18
C GLN A 869 21.02 -18.61 -6.78
N LYS A 870 21.78 -18.10 -5.80
CA LYS A 870 21.70 -18.55 -4.40
C LYS A 870 20.31 -18.31 -3.81
N VAL A 871 19.76 -17.10 -4.01
CA VAL A 871 18.44 -16.75 -3.47
C VAL A 871 17.33 -17.60 -4.08
N GLU A 872 17.32 -17.71 -5.41
CA GLU A 872 16.32 -18.48 -6.14
C GLU A 872 16.38 -19.97 -5.76
N TYR A 873 17.57 -20.56 -5.66
CA TYR A 873 17.73 -21.95 -5.26
C TYR A 873 17.31 -22.23 -3.83
N GLU A 874 17.60 -21.33 -2.88
CA GLU A 874 17.15 -21.50 -1.49
C GLU A 874 15.61 -21.50 -1.37
N ILE A 875 14.92 -20.66 -2.15
CA ILE A 875 13.45 -20.62 -2.18
C ILE A 875 12.91 -21.88 -2.86
N MET A 876 13.44 -22.24 -4.03
CA MET A 876 13.06 -23.46 -4.75
C MET A 876 13.26 -24.70 -3.90
N LYS A 877 14.31 -24.77 -3.07
CA LYS A 877 14.55 -25.89 -2.15
C LYS A 877 13.43 -26.04 -1.11
N LYS A 878 12.91 -24.93 -0.60
CA LYS A 878 11.87 -24.88 0.45
C LYS A 878 10.44 -25.04 -0.07
N ALA A 879 10.18 -24.66 -1.33
CA ALA A 879 8.88 -24.83 -1.97
C ALA A 879 8.53 -26.32 -2.12
N ASP A 880 7.24 -26.66 -2.17
CA ASP A 880 6.78 -28.03 -2.44
C ASP A 880 6.62 -28.26 -3.95
N VAL A 881 6.21 -27.22 -4.70
CA VAL A 881 6.14 -27.19 -6.16
C VAL A 881 6.75 -25.90 -6.69
N VAL A 882 7.49 -25.98 -7.79
CA VAL A 882 8.07 -24.82 -8.48
C VAL A 882 7.36 -24.63 -9.82
N PHE A 883 6.71 -23.49 -10.00
CA PHE A 883 6.12 -23.10 -11.29
C PHE A 883 7.19 -22.41 -12.14
N THR A 884 7.25 -22.80 -13.39
CA THR A 884 8.10 -22.21 -14.41
C THR A 884 7.34 -22.05 -15.72
N LEU A 885 7.86 -21.26 -16.66
CA LEU A 885 7.17 -20.98 -17.91
C LEU A 885 7.64 -21.86 -19.06
N SER A 886 8.79 -22.52 -18.93
CA SER A 886 9.41 -23.22 -20.07
C SER A 886 10.07 -24.55 -19.69
N ASN A 887 10.17 -25.46 -20.67
CA ASN A 887 10.94 -26.71 -20.54
C ASN A 887 12.41 -26.43 -20.18
N GLN A 888 13.02 -25.42 -20.79
CA GLN A 888 14.44 -25.10 -20.54
C GLN A 888 14.68 -24.72 -19.08
N GLU A 889 13.82 -23.86 -18.51
CA GLU A 889 13.90 -23.51 -17.09
C GLU A 889 13.59 -24.70 -16.20
N ARG A 890 12.56 -25.50 -16.55
CA ARG A 890 12.23 -26.75 -15.84
C ARG A 890 13.43 -27.69 -15.80
N ASP A 891 14.14 -27.86 -16.90
CA ASP A 891 15.28 -28.76 -17.01
C ASP A 891 16.48 -28.23 -16.20
N ILE A 892 16.71 -26.91 -16.19
CA ILE A 892 17.71 -26.27 -15.32
C ILE A 892 17.38 -26.52 -13.84
N ILE A 893 16.12 -26.37 -13.45
CA ILE A 893 15.65 -26.60 -12.07
C ILE A 893 15.79 -28.09 -11.73
N ASN A 894 15.26 -29.01 -12.56
CA ASN A 894 15.31 -30.45 -12.35
C ASN A 894 16.73 -31.06 -12.44
N LYS A 895 17.70 -30.35 -13.02
CA LYS A 895 19.11 -30.76 -12.97
C LYS A 895 19.75 -30.47 -11.61
N HIS A 896 19.24 -29.48 -10.88
CA HIS A 896 19.74 -29.07 -9.57
C HIS A 896 18.92 -29.65 -8.40
N PHE A 897 17.64 -29.92 -8.62
CA PHE A 897 16.70 -30.47 -7.64
C PHE A 897 16.12 -31.79 -8.15
N ASN A 898 15.66 -32.69 -7.27
CA ASN A 898 15.11 -33.99 -7.67
C ASN A 898 14.11 -33.86 -8.85
N GLN A 899 14.26 -34.72 -9.86
CA GLN A 899 13.35 -34.82 -11.01
C GLN A 899 11.91 -34.97 -10.48
N THR A 900 11.07 -33.95 -10.68
CA THR A 900 9.59 -33.87 -10.47
C THR A 900 9.12 -32.56 -9.80
N LYS A 901 10.02 -31.68 -9.36
CA LYS A 901 9.64 -30.48 -8.61
C LYS A 901 9.09 -29.31 -9.45
N ALA A 902 9.53 -29.20 -10.70
CA ALA A 902 9.20 -28.08 -11.57
C ALA A 902 8.06 -28.42 -12.56
N ILE A 903 7.02 -27.59 -12.59
CA ILE A 903 5.85 -27.71 -13.48
C ILE A 903 5.78 -26.48 -14.38
N ILE A 904 5.44 -26.70 -15.64
CA ILE A 904 5.28 -25.64 -16.62
C ILE A 904 3.85 -25.12 -16.55
N CYS A 905 3.69 -23.83 -16.31
CA CYS A 905 2.40 -23.16 -16.30
C CYS A 905 2.35 -22.07 -17.39
N PRO A 906 1.22 -21.93 -18.09
CA PRO A 906 1.12 -21.02 -19.22
C PRO A 906 1.19 -19.56 -18.77
N ILE A 907 1.99 -18.77 -19.47
CA ILE A 907 1.87 -17.31 -19.39
C ILE A 907 0.68 -16.88 -20.24
N PHE A 908 -0.20 -16.08 -19.65
CA PHE A 908 -1.49 -15.68 -20.21
C PHE A 908 -2.51 -16.82 -20.39
N ILE A 909 -3.77 -16.51 -20.08
CA ILE A 909 -4.89 -17.44 -20.21
C ILE A 909 -6.01 -16.72 -20.98
N TYR A 910 -6.52 -17.38 -22.02
CA TYR A 910 -7.58 -16.84 -22.89
C TYR A 910 -8.88 -17.63 -22.76
N ASP A 911 -9.98 -16.90 -22.58
CA ASP A 911 -11.31 -17.46 -22.32
C ASP A 911 -12.13 -17.65 -23.61
N SER A 912 -11.77 -16.96 -24.70
CA SER A 912 -12.50 -16.93 -25.96
C SER A 912 -11.56 -16.88 -27.14
N PHE A 913 -11.96 -17.44 -28.28
CA PHE A 913 -11.18 -17.44 -29.52
C PHE A 913 -12.08 -16.98 -30.66
N GLU A 914 -11.66 -15.94 -31.39
CA GLU A 914 -12.36 -15.47 -32.59
C GLU A 914 -12.12 -16.46 -33.76
N GLU A 915 -13.13 -16.60 -34.64
CA GLU A 915 -12.94 -17.33 -35.89
C GLU A 915 -11.84 -16.68 -36.75
N VAL A 916 -11.12 -17.53 -37.50
CA VAL A 916 -10.01 -17.08 -38.34
C VAL A 916 -10.52 -16.34 -39.57
N LEU A 917 -10.75 -15.03 -39.43
CA LEU A 917 -11.11 -14.11 -40.50
C LEU A 917 -9.96 -13.12 -40.76
N ILE A 918 -8.82 -13.66 -41.19
CA ILE A 918 -7.65 -12.83 -41.52
C ILE A 918 -7.86 -12.22 -42.90
N LYS A 919 -7.84 -10.90 -42.95
CA LYS A 919 -7.85 -10.13 -44.19
C LYS A 919 -6.53 -9.36 -44.33
N PRO A 920 -5.45 -9.99 -44.84
CA PRO A 920 -4.13 -9.36 -44.90
C PRO A 920 -4.14 -7.99 -45.59
N LYS A 921 -4.97 -7.82 -46.62
CA LYS A 921 -5.11 -6.55 -47.38
C LYS A 921 -5.56 -5.35 -46.55
N GLU A 922 -6.31 -5.59 -45.49
CA GLU A 922 -6.77 -4.53 -44.58
C GLU A 922 -5.70 -4.18 -43.51
N LYS A 923 -4.70 -5.06 -43.34
CA LYS A 923 -3.59 -4.89 -42.38
C LYS A 923 -2.38 -4.20 -43.02
N ARG A 924 -1.73 -3.31 -42.28
CA ARG A 924 -0.55 -2.53 -42.72
C ARG A 924 0.51 -2.49 -41.62
N ASP A 925 1.71 -2.06 -41.96
CA ASP A 925 2.75 -1.68 -41.00
C ASP A 925 3.27 -2.81 -40.09
N LEU A 926 4.30 -2.47 -39.33
CA LEU A 926 4.97 -3.35 -38.36
C LEU A 926 4.64 -2.91 -36.93
N ILE A 927 4.58 -3.86 -36.00
CA ILE A 927 4.37 -3.58 -34.58
C ILE A 927 5.36 -4.29 -33.67
N PHE A 928 5.81 -3.60 -32.62
CA PHE A 928 6.51 -4.17 -31.47
C PHE A 928 5.82 -3.73 -30.19
N VAL A 929 5.61 -4.69 -29.27
CA VAL A 929 4.99 -4.44 -27.96
C VAL A 929 5.95 -4.86 -26.85
N GLY A 930 6.17 -3.97 -25.87
CA GLY A 930 6.91 -4.31 -24.66
C GLY A 930 7.20 -3.13 -23.72
N GLY A 931 7.17 -3.37 -22.42
CA GLY A 931 7.56 -2.38 -21.41
C GLY A 931 9.07 -2.12 -21.43
N PHE A 932 9.48 -0.85 -21.50
CA PHE A 932 10.88 -0.46 -21.68
C PHE A 932 11.68 -0.33 -20.38
N ARG A 933 11.09 -0.70 -19.24
CA ARG A 933 11.86 -1.01 -18.01
C ARG A 933 12.60 -2.34 -18.10
N HIS A 934 12.24 -3.18 -19.06
CA HIS A 934 12.88 -4.47 -19.32
C HIS A 934 14.01 -4.30 -20.35
N ALA A 935 15.26 -4.47 -19.93
CA ALA A 935 16.45 -4.25 -20.77
C ALA A 935 16.44 -4.99 -22.13
N PRO A 936 15.99 -6.26 -22.23
CA PRO A 936 15.82 -6.94 -23.52
C PRO A 936 15.00 -6.17 -24.57
N ASN A 937 13.96 -5.46 -24.15
CA ASN A 937 13.09 -4.72 -25.08
C ASN A 937 13.80 -3.49 -25.64
N VAL A 938 14.54 -2.77 -24.80
CA VAL A 938 15.35 -1.62 -25.20
C VAL A 938 16.40 -2.07 -26.21
N ASP A 939 17.12 -3.15 -25.89
CA ASP A 939 18.17 -3.70 -26.74
C ASP A 939 17.64 -4.16 -28.10
N GLY A 940 16.57 -4.95 -28.12
CA GLY A 940 16.00 -5.48 -29.34
C GLY A 940 15.44 -4.41 -30.27
N VAL A 941 14.75 -3.40 -29.73
CA VAL A 941 14.25 -2.27 -30.53
C VAL A 941 15.40 -1.45 -31.10
N LYS A 942 16.47 -1.20 -30.33
CA LYS A 942 17.65 -0.48 -30.83
C LYS A 942 18.35 -1.26 -31.96
N TRP A 943 18.50 -2.57 -31.82
CA TRP A 943 19.06 -3.43 -32.87
C TRP A 943 18.18 -3.39 -34.13
N PHE A 944 16.87 -3.54 -33.98
CA PHE A 944 15.94 -3.49 -35.11
C PHE A 944 15.97 -2.15 -35.84
N LEU A 945 15.91 -1.03 -35.10
CA LEU A 945 15.90 0.30 -35.70
C LEU A 945 17.21 0.65 -36.41
N LYS A 946 18.35 0.14 -35.94
CA LYS A 946 19.66 0.47 -36.52
C LYS A 946 20.03 -0.42 -37.70
N ASP A 947 19.82 -1.73 -37.55
CA ASP A 947 20.44 -2.72 -38.41
C ASP A 947 19.44 -3.42 -39.35
N ILE A 948 18.12 -3.37 -39.04
CA ILE A 948 17.10 -4.15 -39.76
C ILE A 948 16.10 -3.23 -40.49
N PHE A 949 15.49 -2.29 -39.77
CA PHE A 949 14.44 -1.42 -40.28
C PHE A 949 14.86 -0.58 -41.51
N PRO A 950 16.08 -0.03 -41.59
CA PRO A 950 16.53 0.70 -42.78
C PRO A 950 16.51 -0.17 -44.05
N VAL A 951 16.86 -1.46 -43.94
CA VAL A 951 16.83 -2.41 -45.06
C VAL A 951 15.39 -2.68 -45.53
N ILE A 952 14.47 -2.81 -44.58
CA ILE A 952 13.03 -2.99 -44.88
C ILE A 952 12.47 -1.75 -45.56
N GLN A 953 12.76 -0.56 -45.03
CA GLN A 953 12.25 0.71 -45.54
C GLN A 953 12.77 1.02 -46.95
N LEU A 954 13.99 0.57 -47.31
CA LEU A 954 14.49 0.66 -48.69
C LEU A 954 13.66 -0.15 -49.69
N LYS A 955 13.02 -1.25 -49.25
CA LYS A 955 12.17 -2.11 -50.10
C LYS A 955 10.70 -1.75 -50.02
N ILE A 956 10.25 -1.20 -48.90
CA ILE A 956 8.86 -0.81 -48.65
C ILE A 956 8.86 0.62 -48.07
N PRO A 957 8.98 1.66 -48.90
CA PRO A 957 9.24 3.03 -48.43
C PRO A 957 8.15 3.63 -47.51
N GLU A 958 6.90 3.22 -47.69
CA GLU A 958 5.75 3.74 -46.92
C GLU A 958 5.51 3.00 -45.60
N ILE A 959 6.31 1.96 -45.30
CA ILE A 959 6.08 1.13 -44.11
C ILE A 959 6.35 1.92 -42.82
N LYS A 960 5.44 1.76 -41.85
CA LYS A 960 5.63 2.29 -40.51
C LYS A 960 5.96 1.19 -39.51
N PHE A 961 6.67 1.57 -38.45
CA PHE A 961 6.95 0.71 -37.32
C PHE A 961 6.37 1.32 -36.04
N HIS A 962 5.35 0.67 -35.50
CA HIS A 962 4.65 1.04 -34.28
C HIS A 962 5.33 0.43 -33.06
N ILE A 963 5.77 1.27 -32.14
CA ILE A 963 6.41 0.88 -30.89
C ILE A 963 5.45 1.19 -29.74
N VAL A 964 4.93 0.14 -29.13
CA VAL A 964 3.93 0.20 -28.06
C VAL A 964 4.55 -0.26 -26.74
N GLY A 965 4.38 0.53 -25.68
CA GLY A 965 4.86 0.20 -24.35
C GLY A 965 5.26 1.41 -23.51
N SER A 966 5.10 1.29 -22.20
CA SER A 966 5.44 2.35 -21.25
C SER A 966 6.97 2.53 -21.09
N ASN A 967 7.38 3.73 -20.65
CA ASN A 967 8.75 4.06 -20.27
C ASN A 967 9.80 4.01 -21.40
N ILE A 968 9.44 4.33 -22.65
CA ILE A 968 10.38 4.36 -23.79
C ILE A 968 11.57 5.30 -23.46
N PRO A 969 12.84 4.85 -23.57
CA PRO A 969 14.01 5.66 -23.27
C PRO A 969 14.25 6.73 -24.34
N ASN A 970 14.90 7.83 -23.96
CA ASN A 970 15.14 8.95 -24.87
C ASN A 970 15.96 8.54 -26.10
N GLU A 971 16.87 7.57 -25.95
CA GLU A 971 17.64 7.03 -27.08
C GLU A 971 16.76 6.43 -28.19
N ILE A 972 15.63 5.80 -27.85
CA ILE A 972 14.66 5.31 -28.84
C ILE A 972 13.76 6.46 -29.31
N LYS A 973 13.37 7.36 -28.40
CA LYS A 973 12.55 8.54 -28.76
C LYS A 973 13.23 9.42 -29.81
N ASN A 974 14.53 9.61 -29.68
CA ASN A 974 15.34 10.42 -30.60
C ASN A 974 15.51 9.76 -31.98
N MET A 975 15.15 8.48 -32.13
CA MET A 975 15.15 7.78 -33.43
C MET A 975 13.79 7.86 -34.14
N ALA A 976 12.78 8.51 -33.56
CA ALA A 976 11.46 8.63 -34.16
C ALA A 976 11.47 9.59 -35.37
N HIS A 977 10.73 9.20 -36.41
CA HIS A 977 10.48 9.97 -37.64
C HIS A 977 9.18 9.45 -38.28
N ASP A 978 8.77 9.94 -39.45
CA ASP A 978 7.49 9.56 -40.08
C ASP A 978 7.25 8.03 -40.26
N GLY A 979 8.31 7.24 -40.43
CA GLY A 979 8.26 5.77 -40.47
C GLY A 979 8.32 5.04 -39.10
N ILE A 980 8.47 5.74 -37.97
CA ILE A 980 8.60 5.14 -36.62
C ILE A 980 7.62 5.85 -35.68
N VAL A 981 6.56 5.16 -35.28
CA VAL A 981 5.45 5.71 -34.49
C VAL A 981 5.55 5.21 -33.05
N LEU A 982 5.70 6.14 -32.10
CA LEU A 982 5.79 5.82 -30.68
C LEU A 982 4.44 6.05 -30.00
N HIS A 983 3.84 4.98 -29.48
CA HIS A 983 2.54 5.06 -28.80
C HIS A 983 2.64 5.30 -27.30
N GLY A 984 3.69 4.79 -26.65
CA GLY A 984 3.79 4.80 -25.19
C GLY A 984 2.85 3.78 -24.53
N PHE A 985 2.32 4.10 -23.34
CA PHE A 985 1.31 3.27 -22.70
C PHE A 985 -0.05 3.46 -23.39
N VAL A 986 -0.74 2.36 -23.68
CA VAL A 986 -2.06 2.34 -24.30
C VAL A 986 -2.98 1.38 -23.52
N SER A 987 -4.29 1.61 -23.60
CA SER A 987 -5.28 0.68 -23.03
C SER A 987 -5.32 -0.66 -23.77
N ASP A 988 -5.80 -1.73 -23.13
CA ASP A 988 -5.95 -3.06 -23.77
C ASP A 988 -6.79 -3.00 -25.05
N ARG A 989 -7.87 -2.21 -25.07
CA ARG A 989 -8.70 -2.01 -26.26
C ARG A 989 -7.93 -1.38 -27.42
N GLU A 990 -7.08 -0.42 -27.12
CA GLU A 990 -6.24 0.25 -28.11
C GLU A 990 -5.10 -0.67 -28.57
N LEU A 991 -4.52 -1.44 -27.66
CA LEU A 991 -3.52 -2.45 -27.99
C LEU A 991 -4.08 -3.53 -28.93
N GLU A 992 -5.29 -4.03 -28.63
CA GLU A 992 -6.01 -4.97 -29.49
C GLU A 992 -6.27 -4.38 -30.88
N ARG A 993 -6.71 -3.11 -30.96
CA ARG A 993 -6.88 -2.39 -32.23
C ARG A 993 -5.58 -2.36 -33.02
N LEU A 994 -4.47 -2.00 -32.38
CA LEU A 994 -3.16 -1.94 -33.02
C LEU A 994 -2.70 -3.31 -33.53
N TYR A 995 -2.89 -4.39 -32.79
CA TYR A 995 -2.63 -5.74 -33.29
C TYR A 995 -3.51 -6.09 -34.49
N LYS A 996 -4.81 -5.78 -34.45
CA LYS A 996 -5.75 -6.06 -35.54
C LYS A 996 -5.41 -5.29 -36.82
N GLU A 997 -4.91 -4.06 -36.71
CA GLU A 997 -4.49 -3.21 -37.84
C GLU A 997 -3.09 -3.55 -38.38
N SER A 998 -2.21 -4.09 -37.52
CA SER A 998 -0.82 -4.36 -37.88
C SER A 998 -0.64 -5.62 -38.73
N ARG A 999 0.19 -5.54 -39.77
CA ARG A 999 0.41 -6.67 -40.70
C ARG A 999 1.40 -7.69 -40.15
N VAL A 1000 2.52 -7.22 -39.58
CA VAL A 1000 3.56 -8.09 -39.02
C VAL A 1000 4.01 -7.57 -37.65
N CYS A 1001 4.04 -8.44 -36.66
CA CYS A 1001 4.68 -8.20 -35.37
C CYS A 1001 6.13 -8.65 -35.41
N VAL A 1002 7.05 -7.77 -35.02
CA VAL A 1002 8.48 -8.08 -34.97
C VAL A 1002 8.94 -8.22 -33.53
N ILE A 1003 9.69 -9.27 -33.21
CA ILE A 1003 10.19 -9.56 -31.86
C ILE A 1003 11.70 -9.81 -31.91
N PRO A 1004 12.52 -8.74 -32.00
CA PRO A 1004 13.95 -8.80 -32.29
C PRO A 1004 14.82 -8.90 -31.01
N LEU A 1005 14.51 -9.82 -30.09
CA LEU A 1005 15.20 -9.88 -28.78
C LEU A 1005 16.53 -10.65 -28.88
N ARG A 1006 17.63 -10.10 -28.34
CA ARG A 1006 18.95 -10.79 -28.38
C ARG A 1006 19.33 -11.51 -27.10
N PHE A 1007 18.71 -11.16 -25.97
CA PHE A 1007 18.87 -11.84 -24.69
C PHE A 1007 17.57 -11.77 -23.87
N GLY A 1008 17.45 -12.63 -22.86
CA GLY A 1008 16.26 -12.78 -22.03
C GLY A 1008 16.25 -14.16 -21.36
N ALA A 1009 15.20 -14.43 -20.58
CA ALA A 1009 14.87 -15.76 -20.06
C ALA A 1009 13.34 -15.92 -20.02
N GLY A 1010 12.86 -17.15 -19.88
CA GLY A 1010 11.43 -17.49 -19.81
C GLY A 1010 10.64 -17.24 -21.10
N VAL A 1011 9.33 -17.40 -21.04
CA VAL A 1011 8.42 -17.20 -22.19
C VAL A 1011 8.06 -15.73 -22.36
N LYS A 1012 8.02 -15.26 -23.62
CA LYS A 1012 7.70 -13.86 -23.94
C LYS A 1012 6.20 -13.72 -24.23
N GLY A 1013 5.47 -13.07 -23.31
CA GLY A 1013 4.02 -12.85 -23.45
C GLY A 1013 3.61 -12.16 -24.76
N LYS A 1014 4.43 -11.24 -25.29
CA LYS A 1014 4.20 -10.57 -26.59
C LYS A 1014 4.10 -11.53 -27.79
N THR A 1015 4.80 -12.67 -27.72
CA THR A 1015 4.76 -13.68 -28.78
C THR A 1015 3.38 -14.33 -28.78
N ILE A 1016 2.92 -14.78 -27.61
CA ILE A 1016 1.61 -15.41 -27.44
C ILE A 1016 0.47 -14.42 -27.73
N GLU A 1017 0.60 -13.17 -27.29
CA GLU A 1017 -0.39 -12.13 -27.53
C GLU A 1017 -0.53 -11.81 -29.04
N ALA A 1018 0.58 -11.68 -29.77
CA ALA A 1018 0.55 -11.51 -31.21
C ALA A 1018 -0.05 -12.73 -31.94
N MET A 1019 0.23 -13.95 -31.44
CA MET A 1019 -0.36 -15.19 -31.96
C MET A 1019 -1.88 -15.23 -31.73
N TYR A 1020 -2.34 -14.83 -30.54
CA TYR A 1020 -3.74 -14.76 -30.17
C TYR A 1020 -4.51 -13.76 -31.05
N HIS A 1021 -3.93 -12.59 -31.33
CA HIS A 1021 -4.51 -11.60 -32.24
C HIS A 1021 -4.29 -11.89 -33.74
N GLN A 1022 -3.81 -13.10 -34.07
CA GLN A 1022 -3.67 -13.57 -35.45
C GLN A 1022 -2.82 -12.62 -36.31
N VAL A 1023 -1.74 -12.09 -35.74
CA VAL A 1023 -0.75 -11.27 -36.43
C VAL A 1023 0.41 -12.17 -36.87
N ALA A 1024 0.92 -11.95 -38.08
CA ALA A 1024 2.11 -12.65 -38.54
C ALA A 1024 3.34 -12.20 -37.73
N ILE A 1025 4.27 -13.09 -37.41
CA ILE A 1025 5.37 -12.84 -36.48
C ILE A 1025 6.71 -13.16 -37.16
N VAL A 1026 7.67 -12.25 -37.01
CA VAL A 1026 9.09 -12.51 -37.23
C VAL A 1026 9.85 -12.28 -35.93
N SER A 1027 10.67 -13.25 -35.52
CA SER A 1027 11.33 -13.21 -34.22
C SER A 1027 12.68 -13.93 -34.22
N THR A 1028 13.52 -13.57 -33.26
CA THR A 1028 14.76 -14.28 -32.92
C THR A 1028 14.47 -15.54 -32.11
N LEU A 1029 15.48 -16.41 -31.95
CA LEU A 1029 15.39 -17.60 -31.10
C LEU A 1029 15.01 -17.24 -29.66
N ILE A 1030 15.55 -16.14 -29.13
CA ILE A 1030 15.26 -15.65 -27.78
C ILE A 1030 13.83 -15.10 -27.65
N GLY A 1031 13.26 -14.55 -28.73
CA GLY A 1031 11.87 -14.11 -28.73
C GLY A 1031 10.85 -15.25 -28.77
N LEU A 1032 11.24 -16.40 -29.32
CA LEU A 1032 10.45 -17.64 -29.37
C LEU A 1032 10.74 -18.61 -28.22
N GLU A 1033 11.67 -18.27 -27.32
CA GLU A 1033 12.14 -19.13 -26.25
C GLU A 1033 10.99 -19.65 -25.37
N GLY A 1034 11.07 -20.95 -25.04
CA GLY A 1034 10.19 -21.61 -24.07
C GLY A 1034 8.83 -22.04 -24.60
N LEU A 1035 8.56 -21.88 -25.89
CA LEU A 1035 7.35 -22.34 -26.55
C LEU A 1035 7.60 -23.64 -27.32
N ASP A 1036 7.31 -24.80 -26.73
CA ASP A 1036 7.60 -26.08 -27.39
C ASP A 1036 6.75 -26.30 -28.65
N GLY A 1037 7.40 -26.66 -29.76
CA GLY A 1037 6.74 -26.87 -31.05
C GLY A 1037 6.50 -25.58 -31.83
N ILE A 1038 6.95 -24.42 -31.33
CA ILE A 1038 6.78 -23.12 -31.99
C ILE A 1038 7.48 -23.06 -33.34
N GLU A 1039 8.54 -23.84 -33.55
CA GLU A 1039 9.29 -23.93 -34.80
C GLU A 1039 8.45 -24.43 -35.99
N ASN A 1040 7.34 -25.10 -35.70
CA ASN A 1040 6.35 -25.51 -36.71
C ASN A 1040 5.46 -24.34 -37.15
N CYS A 1041 5.40 -23.26 -36.35
CA CYS A 1041 4.62 -22.05 -36.63
C CYS A 1041 5.53 -20.92 -37.14
N ILE A 1042 6.64 -20.66 -36.45
CA ILE A 1042 7.52 -19.51 -36.66
C ILE A 1042 8.97 -20.00 -36.59
N ARG A 1043 9.76 -19.74 -37.64
CA ARG A 1043 11.20 -20.03 -37.64
C ARG A 1043 11.97 -18.81 -37.17
N SER A 1044 12.96 -19.01 -36.30
CA SER A 1044 13.79 -17.93 -35.78
C SER A 1044 14.69 -17.33 -36.86
N LYS A 1045 15.00 -16.03 -36.70
CA LYS A 1045 15.96 -15.27 -37.50
C LYS A 1045 16.87 -14.50 -36.55
N ASP A 1046 18.14 -14.86 -36.49
CA ASP A 1046 19.06 -14.33 -35.46
C ASP A 1046 20.06 -13.30 -36.01
N SER A 1047 20.28 -13.25 -37.33
CA SER A 1047 21.05 -12.20 -38.00
C SER A 1047 20.15 -11.07 -38.52
N ALA A 1048 20.70 -9.87 -38.67
CA ALA A 1048 19.94 -8.70 -39.11
C ALA A 1048 19.44 -8.87 -40.55
N GLU A 1049 20.27 -9.46 -41.40
CA GLU A 1049 19.99 -9.72 -42.81
C GLU A 1049 18.85 -10.72 -42.97
N GLU A 1050 18.93 -11.88 -42.32
CA GLU A 1050 17.87 -12.90 -42.38
C GLU A 1050 16.56 -12.39 -41.79
N PHE A 1051 16.61 -11.57 -40.74
CA PHE A 1051 15.43 -10.98 -40.14
C PHE A 1051 14.75 -9.99 -41.09
N ALA A 1052 15.52 -9.09 -41.71
CA ALA A 1052 14.98 -8.13 -42.68
C ALA A 1052 14.37 -8.84 -43.90
N GLU A 1053 15.06 -9.84 -44.45
CA GLU A 1053 14.57 -10.63 -45.58
C GLU A 1053 13.27 -11.36 -45.26
N GLU A 1054 13.16 -11.98 -44.07
CA GLU A 1054 11.92 -12.66 -43.67
C GLU A 1054 10.78 -11.67 -43.46
N VAL A 1055 11.02 -10.49 -42.87
CA VAL A 1055 9.98 -9.45 -42.75
C VAL A 1055 9.49 -9.01 -44.13
N ILE A 1056 10.39 -8.71 -45.07
CA ILE A 1056 10.01 -8.27 -46.43
C ILE A 1056 9.20 -9.37 -47.14
N LYS A 1057 9.68 -10.61 -47.09
CA LYS A 1057 9.03 -11.77 -47.71
C LYS A 1057 7.63 -11.98 -47.12
N LEU A 1058 7.51 -12.04 -45.79
CA LEU A 1058 6.25 -12.30 -45.11
C LEU A 1058 5.25 -11.14 -45.31
N TYR A 1059 5.72 -9.89 -45.33
CA TYR A 1059 4.87 -8.73 -45.58
C TYR A 1059 4.22 -8.76 -46.97
N GLN A 1060 4.92 -9.30 -47.97
CA GLN A 1060 4.47 -9.37 -49.36
C GLN A 1060 3.65 -10.63 -49.70
N ASP A 1061 3.73 -11.69 -48.88
CA ASP A 1061 3.07 -12.98 -49.13
C ASP A 1061 1.82 -13.16 -48.24
N GLU A 1062 0.65 -12.89 -48.81
CA GLU A 1062 -0.64 -12.99 -48.11
C GLU A 1062 -0.98 -14.43 -47.67
N ASP A 1063 -0.60 -15.42 -48.47
CA ASP A 1063 -0.88 -16.83 -48.18
C ASP A 1063 -0.03 -17.31 -46.99
N GLN A 1064 1.23 -16.90 -46.92
CA GLN A 1064 2.09 -17.18 -45.75
C GLN A 1064 1.58 -16.49 -44.48
N ILE A 1065 1.09 -15.25 -44.55
CA ILE A 1065 0.47 -14.58 -43.41
C ILE A 1065 -0.75 -15.38 -42.91
N ILE A 1066 -1.64 -15.78 -43.82
CA ILE A 1066 -2.85 -16.54 -43.47
C ILE A 1066 -2.48 -17.90 -42.87
N GLN A 1067 -1.52 -18.59 -43.46
CA GLN A 1067 -1.05 -19.89 -42.97
C GLN A 1067 -0.41 -19.79 -41.58
N GLN A 1068 0.47 -18.81 -41.37
CA GLN A 1068 1.13 -18.61 -40.09
C GLN A 1068 0.13 -18.25 -39.00
N ALA A 1069 -0.80 -17.32 -39.27
CA ALA A 1069 -1.79 -16.92 -38.28
C ALA A 1069 -2.80 -18.03 -37.95
N LYS A 1070 -3.17 -18.92 -38.91
CA LYS A 1070 -3.91 -20.17 -38.64
C LYS A 1070 -3.13 -21.11 -37.71
N SER A 1071 -1.84 -21.30 -37.95
CA SER A 1071 -0.99 -22.14 -37.09
C SER A 1071 -0.86 -21.53 -35.70
N ASN A 1072 -0.67 -20.22 -35.62
CA ASN A 1072 -0.51 -19.47 -34.39
C ASN A 1072 -1.72 -19.58 -33.48
N ILE A 1073 -2.93 -19.32 -33.98
CA ILE A 1073 -4.14 -19.37 -33.15
C ILE A 1073 -4.44 -20.79 -32.66
N ASN A 1074 -4.20 -21.81 -33.49
CA ASN A 1074 -4.32 -23.22 -33.10
C ASN A 1074 -3.33 -23.59 -31.99
N PHE A 1075 -2.09 -23.09 -32.08
CA PHE A 1075 -1.09 -23.26 -31.04
C PHE A 1075 -1.53 -22.63 -29.71
N VAL A 1076 -2.07 -21.40 -29.76
CA VAL A 1076 -2.58 -20.70 -28.57
C VAL A 1076 -3.77 -21.44 -27.97
N HIS A 1077 -4.74 -21.85 -28.80
CA HIS A 1077 -5.92 -22.58 -28.35
C HIS A 1077 -5.58 -23.88 -27.61
N GLN A 1078 -4.60 -24.64 -28.09
CA GLN A 1078 -4.23 -25.91 -27.46
C GLN A 1078 -3.55 -25.74 -26.09
N ARG A 1079 -2.82 -24.64 -25.86
CA ARG A 1079 -1.88 -24.51 -24.74
C ARG A 1079 -2.21 -23.38 -23.75
N PHE A 1080 -2.91 -22.35 -24.19
CA PHE A 1080 -3.16 -21.12 -23.43
C PHE A 1080 -4.67 -20.82 -23.28
N SER A 1081 -5.53 -21.81 -23.55
CA SER A 1081 -6.96 -21.70 -23.26
C SER A 1081 -7.23 -21.84 -21.77
N LYS A 1082 -8.34 -21.25 -21.31
CA LYS A 1082 -8.84 -21.45 -19.94
C LYS A 1082 -9.00 -22.92 -19.59
N GLN A 1083 -9.55 -23.73 -20.51
CA GLN A 1083 -9.76 -25.16 -20.29
C GLN A 1083 -8.45 -25.90 -20.04
N SER A 1084 -7.42 -25.67 -20.88
CA SER A 1084 -6.09 -26.25 -20.70
C SER A 1084 -5.47 -25.83 -19.35
N ALA A 1085 -5.68 -24.59 -18.92
CA ALA A 1085 -5.19 -24.09 -17.64
C ALA A 1085 -5.92 -24.70 -16.44
N ILE A 1086 -7.24 -24.90 -16.51
CA ILE A 1086 -8.04 -25.58 -15.47
C ILE A 1086 -7.51 -27.01 -15.28
N GLU A 1087 -7.40 -27.80 -16.35
CA GLU A 1087 -6.92 -29.18 -16.30
C GLU A 1087 -5.53 -29.27 -15.64
N LEU A 1088 -4.65 -28.33 -15.96
CA LEU A 1088 -3.33 -28.25 -15.34
C LEU A 1088 -3.42 -27.91 -13.85
N PHE A 1089 -4.20 -26.90 -13.45
CA PHE A 1089 -4.30 -26.48 -12.06
C PHE A 1089 -5.01 -27.52 -11.19
N GLU A 1090 -5.98 -28.26 -11.72
CA GLU A 1090 -6.61 -29.42 -11.05
C GLU A 1090 -5.57 -30.48 -10.72
N ILE A 1091 -4.74 -30.87 -11.70
CA ILE A 1091 -3.65 -31.84 -11.47
C ILE A 1091 -2.70 -31.35 -10.37
N ILE A 1092 -2.37 -30.06 -10.36
CA ILE A 1092 -1.42 -29.47 -9.41
C ILE A 1092 -1.99 -29.41 -7.99
N PHE A 1093 -3.28 -29.06 -7.85
CA PHE A 1093 -3.91 -28.93 -6.55
C PHE A 1093 -4.42 -30.26 -5.99
N GLU A 1094 -4.77 -31.24 -6.83
CA GLU A 1094 -5.30 -32.54 -6.39
C GLU A 1094 -4.23 -33.61 -6.17
N LYS A 1095 -3.12 -33.61 -6.92
CA LYS A 1095 -2.08 -34.65 -6.74
C LYS A 1095 -1.10 -34.31 -5.62
N GLN A 1096 -1.14 -35.11 -4.55
CA GLN A 1096 0.01 -35.33 -3.67
C GLN A 1096 1.01 -36.26 -4.37
N GLY A 1097 1.98 -35.69 -5.09
CA GLY A 1097 3.06 -36.45 -5.72
C GLY A 1097 3.03 -36.38 -7.24
N ILE A 1098 3.87 -35.52 -7.79
CA ILE A 1098 4.17 -35.50 -9.22
C ILE A 1098 5.17 -36.62 -9.45
N ASN A 1099 4.70 -37.71 -10.04
CA ASN A 1099 5.51 -38.74 -10.70
C ASN A 1099 4.77 -39.05 -12.00
N GLN A 1100 4.89 -38.18 -13.01
CA GLN A 1100 4.72 -38.47 -14.42
C GLN A 1100 5.14 -37.28 -15.27
#